data_AF-A0A232EKF6-F1
#
_entry.id   AF-A0A232EKF6-F1
#
_cell.length_a   1.000
_cell.length_b   1.000
_cell.length_c   1.000
_cell.angle_alpha   90.00
_cell.angle_beta   90.00
_cell.angle_gamma   90.00
#
_symmetry.space_group_name_H-M   'P 1'
#
loop_
_entity.id
_entity.type
_entity.pdbx_description
1 polymer ?
#
loop_
_entity_poly.entity_id
_entity_poly.type
_entity_poly.pdbx_seq_one_letter_code
_entity_poly.pdbx_strand_id
1 'polypeptide(L)'
;MQPSAANPVDYSLVESLAKNQHRKAYDGVIQYGTAGFRTKADILDHVLFRMGLLTVLRSQVKKAAIGLMITASHNPEADNGVKLVDPNGEMLESSWETIATRLANVQDSQVVSTLQEIIKEQNIDTSYPASVIIGRDTRSSSLPLSQAAVEGVKAMNGNLKDFGVVTTPQLHYVVHCTNTNGAYGVPTVEGYYEKISKAFKTAVGDKKDNDKYIGKVQIDAANGVGALAVKEFKKQLSDVIDIQIYNDGNGQLNHMCGADYVKIQQIPPVNAPLKPLVRSVSIDGDADRIVYYYTDENNKFHLLDGDRIAILVAAHFKELLEKSNLDLQLGLVQTAYANGGSTAYISETLALIRAKSHVKSKLRSTVLSQCSHHLIAGHNKTRSNQNQNDEFSAPSLSEMFQEFPYNSDLPKPLLPPSRIQRDSVREDSSMELINLKNKIKDDVNRYLELYKKHCTTLDRDKNKTSHTMLPRYVATTAEILECDPDPEFSGTYNWYYTGGTLNGILYDTRNILVFPYAQELIALPVSLNDVSLFKPDFKNASKVALKRNPFQIVCSTVNNHGRILTRHKNECCVYNIFNMDKKKLQLLEIDKQPSESSYISADLDPANVTRYCTTSINRSITIWDTTKFRGILSGKVPVTRFFEDSWAFIKYDEYNTNIIKYVDRHCVHYYDSRSPIERPALTMCPKESLEDWEYLSSYIGSCKSEYYSYVGSNLSLCLLDSRNPSSTVIKKWTHQFKSSPLFTDVCFRENKEFVIIASQIPGETAIILNSWNSSEEPPESYSTPFSPPSCIETLMASHSQGKCLSPQLQNRLSLCNTGCMATVDTPSGDVFLLTQNSVNDIFYQGIGHQEQLDLYSLENCKALYKLKIWEREVLKNSCHDIVSPLVVTQRTSARDMLRNFTNQKLKSSAYNNEPDEPFNHNPKWKRSVAELNTYVDIFAPELLAPWEMLAETPMVPITAAPHQKVLSWLGMAEKNQEVTTGPNTSDTPIVVETQETHHQDQDVFITHDSESIQQLFLPKVKSQTTQGGKKKKKRSQYKVPVACVPTGVKHLHHKALEFDIGVYFEANGHGTIVFKDSAVQIIRTAADNPSLSENQRTAAHTLSSIIDVINQTVGDALSDMLLVELILRAKGWDTVAWEKSYRDLPNRQVKVKVQDRNAITTTDAERRCVTPMGLQEKIDEIVAKYPKGRSFVRPSGTEDVVRVYAECDRIEDVEKLAAQVSIAVFELAGGIGTKPVVP
;
A
#
# COMPACT_ATOMS: atom_id res chain seq x y z
N MET A 1 -16.83 -18.62 -56.17
CA MET A 1 -16.34 -19.77 -56.97
C MET A 1 -16.33 -20.99 -56.06
N GLN A 2 -16.58 -22.19 -56.57
CA GLN A 2 -16.26 -23.42 -55.82
C GLN A 2 -14.73 -23.57 -55.75
N PRO A 3 -14.15 -24.05 -54.63
CA PRO A 3 -12.75 -24.45 -54.62
C PRO A 3 -12.58 -25.69 -55.51
N SER A 4 -11.60 -25.66 -56.41
CA SER A 4 -11.15 -26.86 -57.13
C SER A 4 -10.66 -27.90 -56.13
N ALA A 5 -10.98 -29.18 -56.33
CA ALA A 5 -10.46 -30.26 -55.51
C ALA A 5 -8.92 -30.20 -55.47
N ALA A 6 -8.32 -30.28 -54.28
CA ALA A 6 -6.88 -30.23 -54.14
C ALA A 6 -6.22 -31.42 -54.84
N ASN A 7 -5.20 -31.17 -55.66
CA ASN A 7 -4.40 -32.24 -56.24
C ASN A 7 -3.72 -33.05 -55.11
N PRO A 8 -3.66 -34.39 -55.21
CA PRO A 8 -2.96 -35.20 -54.23
C PRO A 8 -1.47 -34.81 -54.15
N VAL A 9 -0.92 -34.85 -52.94
CA VAL A 9 0.49 -34.54 -52.68
C VAL A 9 1.39 -35.65 -53.24
N ASP A 10 2.36 -35.26 -54.08
CA ASP A 10 3.38 -36.18 -54.57
C ASP A 10 4.52 -36.31 -53.54
N TYR A 11 4.37 -37.29 -52.65
CA TYR A 11 5.41 -37.61 -51.67
C TYR A 11 6.71 -38.14 -52.31
N SER A 12 6.70 -38.62 -53.57
CA SER A 12 7.93 -39.03 -54.25
C SER A 12 8.77 -37.84 -54.69
N LEU A 13 8.12 -36.72 -55.06
CA LEU A 13 8.77 -35.43 -55.25
C LEU A 13 9.39 -34.93 -53.94
N VAL A 14 8.63 -34.95 -52.83
CA VAL A 14 9.14 -34.55 -51.50
C VAL A 14 10.39 -35.35 -51.10
N GLU A 15 10.36 -36.68 -51.29
CA GLU A 15 11.50 -37.56 -51.00
C GLU A 15 12.70 -37.29 -51.91
N SER A 16 12.46 -37.02 -53.19
CA SER A 16 13.52 -36.69 -54.16
C SER A 16 14.19 -35.36 -53.83
N LEU A 17 13.42 -34.31 -53.53
CA LEU A 17 13.95 -32.98 -53.17
C LEU A 17 14.82 -33.06 -51.91
N ALA A 18 14.34 -33.75 -50.87
CA ALA A 18 15.12 -33.98 -49.63
C ALA A 18 16.43 -34.73 -49.89
N LYS A 19 16.41 -35.80 -50.70
CA LYS A 19 17.60 -36.64 -50.96
C LYS A 19 18.58 -36.06 -51.98
N ASN A 20 18.17 -35.14 -52.85
CA ASN A 20 18.99 -34.70 -53.99
C ASN A 20 19.37 -33.22 -53.96
N GLN A 21 18.57 -32.36 -53.34
CA GLN A 21 18.82 -30.92 -53.28
C GLN A 21 19.00 -30.47 -51.82
N HIS A 22 17.99 -30.68 -50.98
CA HIS A 22 17.94 -30.20 -49.60
C HIS A 22 18.43 -31.22 -48.57
N ARG A 23 19.64 -31.75 -48.80
CA ARG A 23 20.26 -32.81 -47.99
C ARG A 23 20.59 -32.35 -46.57
N LYS A 24 20.43 -33.23 -45.59
CA LYS A 24 20.89 -32.98 -44.21
C LYS A 24 22.42 -32.85 -44.15
N ALA A 25 22.91 -31.61 -44.13
CA ALA A 25 24.35 -31.29 -44.19
C ALA A 25 25.08 -31.27 -42.83
N TYR A 26 24.37 -31.50 -41.72
CA TYR A 26 24.92 -31.43 -40.36
C TYR A 26 24.36 -32.58 -39.51
N ASP A 27 25.23 -33.49 -39.06
CA ASP A 27 24.81 -34.69 -38.32
C ASP A 27 24.27 -34.41 -36.90
N GLY A 28 24.70 -33.30 -36.29
CA GLY A 28 24.26 -32.89 -34.95
C GLY A 28 22.78 -32.50 -34.88
N VAL A 29 22.31 -32.21 -33.66
CA VAL A 29 20.93 -31.79 -33.42
C VAL A 29 20.80 -30.28 -33.53
N ILE A 30 19.86 -29.81 -34.35
CA ILE A 30 19.45 -28.40 -34.43
C ILE A 30 18.09 -28.26 -33.75
N GLN A 31 17.96 -27.45 -32.70
CA GLN A 31 16.72 -27.31 -31.92
C GLN A 31 15.93 -26.06 -32.31
N TYR A 32 14.60 -26.18 -32.39
CA TYR A 32 13.72 -25.01 -32.51
C TYR A 32 13.66 -24.32 -31.13
N GLY A 33 14.22 -23.12 -31.03
CA GLY A 33 14.28 -22.35 -29.78
C GLY A 33 13.18 -21.30 -29.67
N THR A 34 13.25 -20.49 -28.61
CA THR A 34 12.32 -19.39 -28.28
C THR A 34 12.06 -18.41 -29.43
N ALA A 35 12.98 -18.30 -30.39
CA ALA A 35 12.88 -17.43 -31.56
C ALA A 35 13.21 -18.19 -32.86
N GLY A 36 12.73 -19.44 -32.96
CA GLY A 36 12.90 -20.30 -34.13
C GLY A 36 14.18 -21.12 -34.14
N PHE A 37 14.50 -21.72 -35.29
CA PHE A 37 15.85 -22.23 -35.55
C PHE A 37 16.78 -21.06 -35.81
N ARG A 38 17.96 -21.03 -35.20
CA ARG A 38 19.03 -20.04 -35.46
C ARG A 38 20.40 -20.69 -35.34
N THR A 39 21.24 -20.56 -36.37
CA THR A 39 22.62 -21.07 -36.40
C THR A 39 23.35 -20.49 -37.63
N LYS A 40 24.52 -21.02 -38.00
CA LYS A 40 25.20 -20.66 -39.25
C LYS A 40 24.34 -20.95 -40.48
N ALA A 41 24.40 -20.06 -41.47
CA ALA A 41 23.51 -20.10 -42.61
C ALA A 41 23.76 -21.28 -43.57
N ASP A 42 24.97 -21.83 -43.57
CA ASP A 42 25.42 -22.96 -44.39
C ASP A 42 24.72 -24.29 -44.06
N ILE A 43 24.39 -24.54 -42.79
CA ILE A 43 23.71 -25.77 -42.36
C ILE A 43 22.17 -25.66 -42.34
N LEU A 44 21.59 -24.51 -42.69
CA LEU A 44 20.16 -24.24 -42.55
C LEU A 44 19.28 -24.63 -43.74
N ASP A 45 19.83 -24.89 -44.93
CA ASP A 45 19.07 -25.15 -46.15
C ASP A 45 18.00 -26.26 -45.98
N HIS A 46 18.41 -27.45 -45.56
CA HIS A 46 17.49 -28.57 -45.30
C HIS A 46 16.43 -28.24 -44.24
N VAL A 47 16.78 -27.43 -43.23
CA VAL A 47 15.85 -26.99 -42.17
C VAL A 47 14.76 -26.11 -42.76
N LEU A 48 15.12 -25.17 -43.63
CA LEU A 48 14.18 -24.25 -44.30
C LEU A 48 13.24 -25.01 -45.23
N PHE A 49 13.76 -25.92 -46.07
CA PHE A 49 12.94 -26.80 -46.90
C PHE A 49 11.93 -27.59 -46.06
N ARG A 50 12.39 -28.25 -45.00
CA ARG A 50 11.55 -29.03 -44.09
C ARG A 50 10.54 -28.16 -43.32
N MET A 51 10.87 -26.91 -43.01
CA MET A 51 9.91 -25.96 -42.44
C MET A 51 8.88 -25.48 -43.45
N GLY A 52 9.20 -25.40 -44.74
CA GLY A 52 8.21 -25.21 -45.81
C GLY A 52 7.15 -26.33 -45.80
N LEU A 53 7.59 -27.60 -45.71
CA LEU A 53 6.70 -28.76 -45.58
C LEU A 53 5.81 -28.67 -44.33
N LEU A 54 6.39 -28.34 -43.17
CA LEU A 54 5.64 -28.25 -41.91
C LEU A 54 4.65 -27.09 -41.86
N THR A 55 4.99 -25.96 -42.49
CA THR A 55 4.14 -24.76 -42.52
C THR A 55 2.85 -25.02 -43.30
N VAL A 56 2.91 -25.84 -44.35
CA VAL A 56 1.72 -26.34 -45.05
C VAL A 56 0.85 -27.19 -44.14
N LEU A 57 1.42 -28.17 -43.42
CA LEU A 57 0.66 -28.99 -42.46
C LEU A 57 0.05 -28.15 -41.32
N ARG A 58 0.78 -27.14 -40.81
CA ARG A 58 0.29 -26.22 -39.78
C ARG A 58 -0.90 -25.39 -40.28
N SER A 59 -0.85 -24.94 -41.53
CA SER A 59 -1.95 -24.22 -42.17
C SER A 59 -3.20 -25.09 -42.34
N GLN A 60 -3.05 -26.37 -42.66
CA GLN A 60 -4.16 -27.32 -42.75
C GLN A 60 -4.80 -27.61 -41.37
N VAL A 61 -4.00 -27.69 -40.31
CA VAL A 61 -4.51 -27.86 -38.93
C VAL A 61 -5.25 -26.62 -38.44
N LYS A 62 -4.68 -25.42 -38.62
CA LYS A 62 -5.30 -24.17 -38.17
C LYS A 62 -6.39 -23.64 -39.11
N LYS A 63 -6.50 -24.19 -40.33
CA LYS A 63 -7.43 -23.77 -41.39
C LYS A 63 -7.31 -22.27 -41.69
N ALA A 64 -6.07 -21.79 -41.73
CA ALA A 64 -5.68 -20.37 -41.77
C ALA A 64 -4.30 -20.20 -42.43
N ALA A 65 -3.94 -18.97 -42.80
CA ALA A 65 -2.62 -18.64 -43.33
C ALA A 65 -1.56 -18.64 -42.21
N ILE A 66 -0.39 -19.24 -42.47
CA ILE A 66 0.73 -19.34 -41.53
C ILE A 66 1.94 -18.59 -42.11
N GLY A 67 2.66 -17.86 -41.27
CA GLY A 67 3.85 -17.12 -41.66
C GLY A 67 5.15 -17.91 -41.45
N LEU A 68 6.16 -17.60 -42.28
CA LEU A 68 7.52 -18.10 -42.14
C LEU A 68 8.49 -16.95 -42.42
N MET A 69 9.21 -16.51 -41.37
CA MET A 69 10.16 -15.39 -41.43
C MET A 69 11.60 -15.92 -41.44
N ILE A 70 12.37 -15.62 -42.49
CA ILE A 70 13.80 -15.94 -42.58
C ILE A 70 14.63 -14.79 -41.98
N THR A 71 15.16 -14.99 -40.78
CA THR A 71 16.02 -14.03 -40.08
C THR A 71 16.71 -14.64 -38.86
N ALA A 72 17.83 -14.03 -38.44
CA ALA A 72 18.38 -14.19 -37.10
C ALA A 72 18.45 -12.89 -36.26
N SER A 73 17.72 -11.82 -36.61
CA SER A 73 17.58 -10.62 -35.74
C SER A 73 18.97 -10.01 -35.41
N HIS A 74 19.25 -9.65 -34.15
CA HIS A 74 20.54 -9.22 -33.58
C HIS A 74 21.78 -10.12 -33.83
N ASN A 75 21.63 -11.37 -34.30
CA ASN A 75 22.79 -12.26 -34.53
C ASN A 75 23.78 -11.66 -35.56
N PRO A 76 25.08 -12.02 -35.52
CA PRO A 76 26.05 -11.66 -36.56
C PRO A 76 25.61 -12.07 -37.97
N GLU A 77 26.04 -11.32 -38.99
CA GLU A 77 25.59 -11.47 -40.39
C GLU A 77 25.68 -12.89 -40.98
N ALA A 78 26.71 -13.66 -40.60
CA ALA A 78 26.94 -15.04 -41.09
C ALA A 78 26.00 -16.10 -40.49
N ASP A 79 25.21 -15.74 -39.47
CA ASP A 79 24.13 -16.58 -38.95
C ASP A 79 22.85 -16.35 -39.79
N ASN A 80 21.91 -17.29 -39.75
CA ASN A 80 20.53 -17.03 -40.16
C ASN A 80 19.57 -17.90 -39.32
N GLY A 81 18.28 -17.89 -39.66
CA GLY A 81 17.27 -18.62 -38.92
C GLY A 81 15.90 -18.59 -39.58
N VAL A 82 14.94 -19.29 -38.95
CA VAL A 82 13.54 -19.28 -39.37
C VAL A 82 12.58 -19.30 -38.16
N LYS A 83 11.67 -18.32 -38.12
CA LYS A 83 10.53 -18.23 -37.19
C LYS A 83 9.26 -18.69 -37.93
N LEU A 84 8.44 -19.56 -37.34
CA LEU A 84 7.06 -19.81 -37.80
C LEU A 84 6.08 -18.92 -37.01
N VAL A 85 5.06 -18.41 -37.71
CA VAL A 85 4.07 -17.44 -37.21
C VAL A 85 2.67 -18.01 -37.35
N ASP A 86 1.96 -18.15 -36.23
CA ASP A 86 0.60 -18.69 -36.18
C ASP A 86 -0.47 -17.62 -36.58
N PRO A 87 -1.77 -17.99 -36.71
CA PRO A 87 -2.73 -17.18 -37.45
C PRO A 87 -3.01 -15.76 -36.94
N ASN A 88 -2.82 -15.49 -35.65
CA ASN A 88 -3.04 -14.17 -35.05
C ASN A 88 -1.78 -13.29 -35.14
N GLY A 89 -0.74 -13.75 -35.84
CA GLY A 89 0.57 -13.11 -35.85
C GLY A 89 1.42 -13.50 -34.63
N GLU A 90 1.01 -14.50 -33.83
CA GLU A 90 1.75 -14.97 -32.68
C GLU A 90 2.87 -15.94 -33.05
N MET A 91 3.81 -16.19 -32.12
CA MET A 91 4.86 -17.20 -32.30
C MET A 91 4.28 -18.62 -32.29
N LEU A 92 4.86 -19.53 -33.09
CA LEU A 92 4.47 -20.95 -33.15
C LEU A 92 4.20 -21.58 -31.77
N GLU A 93 3.02 -22.15 -31.60
CA GLU A 93 2.58 -22.90 -30.41
C GLU A 93 3.62 -23.92 -29.93
N SER A 94 3.99 -23.89 -28.64
CA SER A 94 5.13 -24.68 -28.13
C SER A 94 5.00 -26.20 -28.20
N SER A 95 3.80 -26.73 -28.42
CA SER A 95 3.55 -28.14 -28.75
C SER A 95 4.13 -28.54 -30.11
N TRP A 96 4.30 -27.59 -31.03
CA TRP A 96 4.84 -27.80 -32.38
C TRP A 96 6.34 -27.46 -32.50
N GLU A 97 6.97 -26.84 -31.50
CA GLU A 97 8.43 -26.64 -31.43
C GLU A 97 9.18 -27.99 -31.44
N THR A 98 8.63 -29.00 -30.76
CA THR A 98 9.16 -30.38 -30.74
C THR A 98 8.92 -31.10 -32.06
N ILE A 99 7.78 -30.86 -32.72
CA ILE A 99 7.45 -31.39 -34.05
C ILE A 99 8.40 -30.82 -35.10
N ALA A 100 8.63 -29.50 -35.08
CA ALA A 100 9.61 -28.81 -35.91
C ALA A 100 11.02 -29.36 -35.69
N THR A 101 11.43 -29.50 -34.42
CA THR A 101 12.72 -30.09 -34.05
C THR A 101 12.85 -31.53 -34.54
N ARG A 102 11.82 -32.38 -34.40
CA ARG A 102 11.83 -33.75 -34.94
C ARG A 102 12.04 -33.72 -36.46
N LEU A 103 11.20 -33.00 -37.20
CA LEU A 103 11.23 -32.99 -38.66
C LEU A 103 12.55 -32.41 -39.21
N ALA A 104 13.13 -31.38 -38.57
CA ALA A 104 14.43 -30.84 -38.96
C ALA A 104 15.57 -31.86 -38.83
N ASN A 105 15.52 -32.78 -37.87
CA ASN A 105 16.65 -33.66 -37.52
C ASN A 105 16.60 -35.09 -38.09
N VAL A 106 15.44 -35.58 -38.59
CA VAL A 106 15.35 -36.93 -39.19
C VAL A 106 16.27 -37.11 -40.41
N GLN A 107 16.60 -38.34 -40.78
CA GLN A 107 17.37 -38.61 -42.00
C GLN A 107 16.54 -38.30 -43.27
N ASP A 108 17.20 -37.98 -44.38
CA ASP A 108 16.52 -37.57 -45.63
C ASP A 108 15.57 -38.67 -46.18
N SER A 109 15.84 -39.94 -45.88
CA SER A 109 14.97 -41.09 -46.18
C SER A 109 13.74 -41.24 -45.26
N GLN A 110 13.64 -40.45 -44.20
CA GLN A 110 12.58 -40.54 -43.18
C GLN A 110 11.62 -39.34 -43.22
N VAL A 111 11.90 -38.31 -44.03
CA VAL A 111 11.09 -37.08 -44.09
C VAL A 111 9.62 -37.39 -44.41
N VAL A 112 9.36 -38.23 -45.41
CA VAL A 112 7.99 -38.61 -45.80
C VAL A 112 7.27 -39.42 -44.72
N SER A 113 7.93 -40.40 -44.11
CA SER A 113 7.31 -41.19 -43.02
C SER A 113 6.99 -40.30 -41.81
N THR A 114 7.87 -39.38 -41.45
CA THR A 114 7.62 -38.45 -40.33
C THR A 114 6.57 -37.39 -40.64
N LEU A 115 6.40 -36.96 -41.90
CA LEU A 115 5.25 -36.15 -42.29
C LEU A 115 3.93 -36.95 -42.15
N GLN A 116 3.91 -38.22 -42.54
CA GLN A 116 2.73 -39.09 -42.38
C GLN A 116 2.42 -39.40 -40.90
N GLU A 117 3.45 -39.56 -40.06
CA GLU A 117 3.31 -39.63 -38.60
C GLU A 117 2.69 -38.34 -38.05
N ILE A 118 3.19 -37.16 -38.42
CA ILE A 118 2.65 -35.86 -37.98
C ILE A 118 1.18 -35.68 -38.43
N ILE A 119 0.86 -36.04 -39.68
CA ILE A 119 -0.51 -36.01 -40.21
C ILE A 119 -1.46 -36.87 -39.35
N LYS A 120 -1.02 -38.06 -38.94
CA LYS A 120 -1.81 -38.99 -38.12
C LYS A 120 -1.90 -38.55 -36.65
N GLU A 121 -0.79 -38.12 -36.05
CA GLU A 121 -0.72 -37.67 -34.65
C GLU A 121 -1.57 -36.43 -34.39
N GLN A 122 -1.56 -35.48 -35.33
CA GLN A 122 -2.28 -34.20 -35.21
C GLN A 122 -3.67 -34.23 -35.89
N ASN A 123 -4.11 -35.38 -36.40
CA ASN A 123 -5.38 -35.58 -37.14
C ASN A 123 -5.59 -34.55 -38.27
N ILE A 124 -4.58 -34.38 -39.12
CA ILE A 124 -4.56 -33.33 -40.15
C ILE A 124 -5.45 -33.69 -41.34
N ASP A 125 -6.44 -32.84 -41.61
CA ASP A 125 -7.25 -32.87 -42.82
C ASP A 125 -6.46 -32.30 -44.01
N THR A 126 -5.71 -33.16 -44.69
CA THR A 126 -4.88 -32.78 -45.84
C THR A 126 -5.68 -32.42 -47.10
N SER A 127 -7.02 -32.47 -47.05
CA SER A 127 -7.87 -31.97 -48.15
C SER A 127 -8.06 -30.46 -48.10
N TYR A 128 -7.78 -29.84 -46.95
CA TYR A 128 -7.90 -28.38 -46.78
C TYR A 128 -6.79 -27.64 -47.56
N PRO A 129 -7.11 -26.56 -48.30
CA PRO A 129 -6.09 -25.80 -49.04
C PRO A 129 -5.22 -24.98 -48.07
N ALA A 130 -3.93 -25.29 -48.01
CA ALA A 130 -2.97 -24.53 -47.21
C ALA A 130 -2.68 -23.15 -47.82
N SER A 131 -2.37 -22.20 -46.94
CA SER A 131 -1.96 -20.83 -47.28
C SER A 131 -0.72 -20.46 -46.45
N VAL A 132 0.34 -20.03 -47.12
CA VAL A 132 1.65 -19.76 -46.51
C VAL A 132 2.15 -18.39 -46.95
N ILE A 133 2.66 -17.61 -46.00
CA ILE A 133 3.17 -16.26 -46.20
C ILE A 133 4.65 -16.23 -45.81
N ILE A 134 5.53 -15.81 -46.71
CA ILE A 134 6.98 -15.80 -46.51
C ILE A 134 7.52 -14.37 -46.56
N GLY A 135 8.49 -14.08 -45.70
CA GLY A 135 9.26 -12.83 -45.71
C GLY A 135 10.67 -13.06 -45.14
N ARG A 136 11.59 -12.14 -45.40
CA ARG A 136 13.00 -12.29 -45.02
C ARG A 136 13.69 -10.96 -44.69
N ASP A 137 14.77 -11.02 -43.92
CA ASP A 137 15.65 -9.88 -43.67
C ASP A 137 16.67 -9.63 -44.82
N THR A 138 17.59 -8.70 -44.61
CA THR A 138 18.62 -8.27 -45.57
C THR A 138 19.87 -9.17 -45.64
N ARG A 139 19.96 -10.28 -44.90
CA ARG A 139 21.17 -11.14 -44.92
C ARG A 139 21.41 -11.73 -46.31
N SER A 140 22.68 -11.82 -46.70
CA SER A 140 23.10 -12.40 -47.98
C SER A 140 22.60 -13.84 -48.20
N SER A 141 22.47 -14.61 -47.12
CA SER A 141 21.93 -15.98 -47.13
C SER A 141 20.40 -16.06 -47.10
N SER A 142 19.68 -14.97 -46.80
CA SER A 142 18.21 -14.99 -46.65
C SER A 142 17.47 -15.26 -47.95
N LEU A 143 18.04 -14.92 -49.11
CA LEU A 143 17.42 -15.23 -50.42
C LEU A 143 17.43 -16.75 -50.75
N PRO A 144 18.57 -17.47 -50.78
CA PRO A 144 18.56 -18.91 -51.05
C PRO A 144 17.83 -19.72 -49.96
N LEU A 145 17.96 -19.33 -48.69
CA LEU A 145 17.21 -19.96 -47.59
C LEU A 145 15.68 -19.77 -47.74
N SER A 146 15.24 -18.61 -48.23
CA SER A 146 13.84 -18.39 -48.60
C SER A 146 13.40 -19.24 -49.79
N GLN A 147 14.28 -19.54 -50.76
CA GLN A 147 13.98 -20.42 -51.90
C GLN A 147 13.77 -21.87 -51.46
N ALA A 148 14.62 -22.41 -50.57
CA ALA A 148 14.44 -23.75 -50.01
C ALA A 148 13.08 -23.92 -49.31
N ALA A 149 12.67 -22.96 -48.48
CA ALA A 149 11.34 -22.97 -47.85
C ALA A 149 10.19 -22.89 -48.88
N VAL A 150 10.34 -22.09 -49.93
CA VAL A 150 9.38 -21.99 -51.05
C VAL A 150 9.22 -23.32 -51.79
N GLU A 151 10.31 -24.07 -51.99
CA GLU A 151 10.26 -25.39 -52.63
C GLU A 151 9.57 -26.44 -51.74
N GLY A 152 9.78 -26.39 -50.42
CA GLY A 152 9.03 -27.19 -49.45
C GLY A 152 7.52 -26.90 -49.49
N VAL A 153 7.12 -25.62 -49.48
CA VAL A 153 5.70 -25.23 -49.59
C VAL A 153 5.07 -25.75 -50.89
N LYS A 154 5.77 -25.62 -52.02
CA LYS A 154 5.30 -26.09 -53.34
C LYS A 154 5.18 -27.62 -53.41
N ALA A 155 6.13 -28.36 -52.85
CA ALA A 155 6.13 -29.83 -52.87
C ALA A 155 4.92 -30.44 -52.13
N MET A 156 4.34 -29.72 -51.17
CA MET A 156 3.11 -30.09 -50.45
C MET A 156 1.84 -29.42 -51.01
N ASN A 157 1.87 -28.88 -52.25
CA ASN A 157 0.75 -28.17 -52.90
C ASN A 157 0.20 -26.95 -52.11
N GLY A 158 1.03 -26.28 -51.31
CA GLY A 158 0.63 -25.09 -50.54
C GLY A 158 0.52 -23.82 -51.38
N ASN A 159 -0.51 -23.01 -51.15
CA ASN A 159 -0.64 -21.68 -51.77
C ASN A 159 0.33 -20.71 -51.09
N LEU A 160 1.17 -20.02 -51.87
CA LEU A 160 2.26 -19.17 -51.36
C LEU A 160 2.04 -17.70 -51.68
N LYS A 161 2.39 -16.82 -50.73
CA LYS A 161 2.70 -15.40 -50.95
C LYS A 161 4.10 -15.08 -50.41
N ASP A 162 5.05 -14.72 -51.28
CA ASP A 162 6.35 -14.16 -50.86
C ASP A 162 6.24 -12.63 -50.85
N PHE A 163 6.52 -12.01 -49.70
CA PHE A 163 6.58 -10.56 -49.52
C PHE A 163 8.01 -10.01 -49.65
N GLY A 164 9.01 -10.86 -49.84
CA GLY A 164 10.38 -10.46 -50.06
C GLY A 164 11.04 -9.89 -48.79
N VAL A 165 11.73 -8.76 -48.94
CA VAL A 165 12.50 -8.14 -47.86
C VAL A 165 11.57 -7.28 -47.00
N VAL A 166 11.30 -7.74 -45.77
CA VAL A 166 10.38 -7.12 -44.80
C VAL A 166 10.94 -7.21 -43.39
N THR A 167 10.49 -6.35 -42.47
CA THR A 167 10.79 -6.52 -41.04
C THR A 167 10.01 -7.71 -40.46
N THR A 168 10.46 -8.26 -39.32
CA THR A 168 9.69 -9.29 -38.59
C THR A 168 8.26 -8.81 -38.29
N PRO A 169 8.05 -7.61 -37.72
CA PRO A 169 6.71 -7.11 -37.42
C PRO A 169 5.80 -6.95 -38.63
N GLN A 170 6.35 -6.62 -39.80
CA GLN A 170 5.60 -6.51 -41.05
C GLN A 170 5.06 -7.87 -41.52
N LEU A 171 5.83 -8.95 -41.42
CA LEU A 171 5.32 -10.28 -41.76
C LEU A 171 4.20 -10.71 -40.79
N HIS A 172 4.42 -10.53 -39.48
CA HIS A 172 3.44 -10.88 -38.45
C HIS A 172 2.13 -10.08 -38.63
N TYR A 173 2.21 -8.79 -38.93
CA TYR A 173 1.08 -7.94 -39.31
C TYR A 173 0.34 -8.48 -40.54
N VAL A 174 1.04 -8.81 -41.64
CA VAL A 174 0.42 -9.32 -42.88
C VAL A 174 -0.28 -10.67 -42.66
N VAL A 175 0.27 -11.54 -41.82
CA VAL A 175 -0.36 -12.82 -41.41
C VAL A 175 -1.67 -12.54 -40.67
N HIS A 176 -1.63 -11.72 -39.63
CA HIS A 176 -2.82 -11.41 -38.82
C HIS A 176 -3.91 -10.70 -39.64
N CYS A 177 -3.54 -9.71 -40.47
CA CYS A 177 -4.45 -9.03 -41.40
C CYS A 177 -5.06 -9.99 -42.44
N THR A 178 -4.31 -10.99 -42.90
CA THR A 178 -4.84 -12.00 -43.84
C THR A 178 -5.91 -12.86 -43.16
N ASN A 179 -5.64 -13.34 -41.95
CA ASN A 179 -6.55 -14.24 -41.23
C ASN A 179 -7.78 -13.53 -40.63
N THR A 180 -7.64 -12.25 -40.27
CA THR A 180 -8.77 -11.38 -39.88
C THR A 180 -9.56 -10.83 -41.07
N ASN A 181 -9.29 -11.29 -42.30
CA ASN A 181 -9.92 -10.82 -43.55
C ASN A 181 -9.89 -9.29 -43.72
N GLY A 182 -8.80 -8.66 -43.25
CA GLY A 182 -8.60 -7.22 -43.29
C GLY A 182 -9.09 -6.43 -42.07
N ALA A 183 -9.73 -7.07 -41.08
CA ALA A 183 -10.31 -6.35 -39.94
C ALA A 183 -9.25 -5.72 -39.00
N TYR A 184 -8.03 -6.28 -38.92
CA TYR A 184 -6.91 -5.65 -38.20
C TYR A 184 -6.20 -4.54 -39.00
N GLY A 185 -6.38 -4.52 -40.32
CA GLY A 185 -5.69 -3.65 -41.27
C GLY A 185 -5.55 -4.29 -42.65
N VAL A 186 -5.11 -3.52 -43.65
CA VAL A 186 -4.90 -4.04 -45.02
C VAL A 186 -3.71 -5.00 -45.04
N PRO A 187 -3.83 -6.23 -45.58
CA PRO A 187 -2.77 -7.26 -45.55
C PRO A 187 -1.66 -7.04 -46.60
N THR A 188 -1.03 -5.86 -46.58
CA THR A 188 0.17 -5.52 -47.36
C THR A 188 1.15 -4.69 -46.52
N VAL A 189 2.38 -4.50 -47.03
CA VAL A 189 3.41 -3.71 -46.35
C VAL A 189 3.08 -2.21 -46.41
N GLU A 190 2.41 -1.77 -47.47
CA GLU A 190 1.85 -0.43 -47.61
C GLU A 190 0.76 -0.21 -46.54
N GLY A 191 -0.13 -1.19 -46.36
CA GLY A 191 -1.17 -1.16 -45.33
C GLY A 191 -0.64 -1.03 -43.90
N TYR A 192 0.53 -1.62 -43.61
CA TYR A 192 1.24 -1.45 -42.35
C TYR A 192 1.67 0.01 -42.13
N TYR A 193 2.36 0.62 -43.11
CA TYR A 193 2.77 2.02 -43.02
C TYR A 193 1.55 2.96 -42.97
N GLU A 194 0.54 2.73 -43.80
CA GLU A 194 -0.68 3.55 -43.85
C GLU A 194 -1.44 3.53 -42.52
N LYS A 195 -1.64 2.35 -41.91
CA LYS A 195 -2.32 2.20 -40.61
C LYS A 195 -1.59 3.02 -39.55
N ILE A 196 -0.30 2.72 -39.33
CA ILE A 196 0.47 3.29 -38.22
C ILE A 196 0.72 4.78 -38.44
N SER A 197 1.07 5.21 -39.66
CA SER A 197 1.29 6.62 -39.97
C SER A 197 0.01 7.46 -39.81
N LYS A 198 -1.14 6.94 -40.28
CA LYS A 198 -2.43 7.61 -40.13
C LYS A 198 -2.82 7.72 -38.66
N ALA A 199 -2.73 6.62 -37.91
CA ALA A 199 -3.04 6.59 -36.49
C ALA A 199 -2.14 7.56 -35.69
N PHE A 200 -0.83 7.60 -35.97
CA PHE A 200 0.10 8.52 -35.31
C PHE A 200 -0.24 9.98 -35.60
N LYS A 201 -0.50 10.36 -36.86
CA LYS A 201 -0.94 11.72 -37.20
C LYS A 201 -2.26 12.11 -36.52
N THR A 202 -3.23 11.19 -36.48
CA THR A 202 -4.51 11.39 -35.77
C THR A 202 -4.31 11.54 -34.26
N ALA A 203 -3.41 10.77 -33.66
CA ALA A 203 -3.09 10.85 -32.24
C ALA A 203 -2.32 12.14 -31.86
N VAL A 204 -1.50 12.66 -32.78
CA VAL A 204 -0.80 13.95 -32.65
C VAL A 204 -1.79 15.12 -32.75
N GLY A 205 -2.55 15.23 -33.84
CA GLY A 205 -3.48 16.33 -34.09
C GLY A 205 -2.81 17.71 -33.98
N ASP A 206 -3.53 18.71 -33.45
CA ASP A 206 -3.02 20.09 -33.30
C ASP A 206 -2.01 20.29 -32.14
N LYS A 207 -1.54 19.21 -31.50
CA LYS A 207 -0.62 19.28 -30.34
C LYS A 207 0.74 19.84 -30.75
N LYS A 208 0.98 21.11 -30.41
CA LYS A 208 2.29 21.77 -30.64
C LYS A 208 3.38 21.22 -29.74
N ASP A 209 4.59 21.22 -30.27
CA ASP A 209 5.83 20.99 -29.53
C ASP A 209 6.07 22.11 -28.49
N ASN A 210 6.99 21.88 -27.55
CA ASN A 210 7.35 22.86 -26.51
C ASN A 210 8.87 22.91 -26.29
N ASP A 211 9.32 23.74 -25.36
CA ASP A 211 10.75 23.98 -25.09
C ASP A 211 11.57 22.75 -24.64
N LYS A 212 10.90 21.61 -24.38
CA LYS A 212 11.50 20.33 -23.94
C LYS A 212 11.29 19.21 -24.93
N TYR A 213 10.05 19.00 -25.36
CA TYR A 213 9.74 18.07 -26.43
C TYR A 213 9.74 18.80 -27.77
N ILE A 214 10.76 18.51 -28.56
CA ILE A 214 10.83 18.78 -30.00
C ILE A 214 10.61 17.46 -30.73
N GLY A 215 9.76 17.45 -31.76
CA GLY A 215 9.49 16.33 -32.66
C GLY A 215 10.68 16.02 -33.58
N LYS A 216 11.77 15.52 -33.00
CA LYS A 216 13.01 15.18 -33.68
C LYS A 216 13.70 14.02 -32.96
N VAL A 217 14.06 12.97 -33.71
CA VAL A 217 14.68 11.75 -33.16
C VAL A 217 15.82 11.26 -34.05
N GLN A 218 16.89 10.73 -33.45
CA GLN A 218 18.00 10.09 -34.16
C GLN A 218 17.90 8.58 -34.04
N ILE A 219 17.77 7.88 -35.17
CA ILE A 219 17.57 6.44 -35.27
C ILE A 219 18.81 5.77 -35.84
N ASP A 220 19.41 4.89 -35.08
CA ASP A 220 20.36 3.88 -35.55
C ASP A 220 19.59 2.63 -36.01
N ALA A 221 19.64 2.37 -37.32
CA ALA A 221 18.89 1.30 -37.97
C ALA A 221 19.68 -0.01 -38.16
N ALA A 222 20.80 -0.18 -37.44
CA ALA A 222 21.62 -1.40 -37.35
C ALA A 222 22.15 -1.98 -38.70
N ASN A 223 22.05 -1.22 -39.79
CA ASN A 223 22.14 -1.70 -41.19
C ASN A 223 21.16 -2.86 -41.51
N GLY A 224 20.06 -2.96 -40.75
CA GLY A 224 19.03 -3.98 -40.90
C GLY A 224 17.93 -3.62 -41.91
N VAL A 225 17.00 -4.56 -42.11
CA VAL A 225 15.81 -4.33 -42.94
C VAL A 225 14.93 -3.20 -42.38
N GLY A 226 14.99 -2.96 -41.07
CA GLY A 226 14.35 -1.81 -40.42
C GLY A 226 14.74 -0.46 -41.04
N ALA A 227 15.95 -0.31 -41.60
CA ALA A 227 16.35 0.93 -42.26
C ALA A 227 15.49 1.29 -43.48
N LEU A 228 14.94 0.31 -44.20
CA LEU A 228 14.02 0.53 -45.32
C LEU A 228 12.67 1.04 -44.81
N ALA A 229 12.16 0.45 -43.73
CA ALA A 229 10.91 0.84 -43.10
C ALA A 229 10.98 2.23 -42.44
N VAL A 230 12.10 2.57 -41.80
CA VAL A 230 12.35 3.92 -41.26
C VAL A 230 12.42 4.96 -42.38
N LYS A 231 12.98 4.63 -43.55
CA LYS A 231 13.01 5.53 -44.72
C LYS A 231 11.60 5.84 -45.24
N GLU A 232 10.69 4.87 -45.26
CA GLU A 232 9.30 5.10 -45.66
C GLU A 232 8.50 5.84 -44.58
N PHE A 233 8.63 5.49 -43.29
CA PHE A 233 8.02 6.28 -42.21
C PHE A 233 8.50 7.73 -42.20
N LYS A 234 9.80 7.99 -42.40
CA LYS A 234 10.35 9.35 -42.55
C LYS A 234 9.67 10.13 -43.68
N LYS A 235 9.42 9.48 -44.83
CA LYS A 235 8.71 10.07 -45.96
C LYS A 235 7.26 10.39 -45.60
N GLN A 236 6.55 9.46 -44.95
CA GLN A 236 5.14 9.63 -44.59
C GLN A 236 4.89 10.59 -43.42
N LEU A 237 5.84 10.75 -42.49
CA LEU A 237 5.69 11.50 -41.23
C LEU A 237 6.51 12.80 -41.13
N SER A 238 7.13 13.23 -42.23
CA SER A 238 7.97 14.44 -42.31
C SER A 238 7.29 15.76 -41.93
N ASP A 239 5.96 15.78 -41.86
CA ASP A 239 5.11 16.88 -41.42
C ASP A 239 4.88 16.90 -39.88
N VAL A 240 5.19 15.81 -39.17
CA VAL A 240 4.94 15.67 -37.72
C VAL A 240 6.16 15.29 -36.87
N ILE A 241 7.23 14.74 -37.47
CA ILE A 241 8.50 14.40 -36.79
C ILE A 241 9.72 14.37 -37.75
N ASP A 242 10.83 15.02 -37.37
CA ASP A 242 12.12 14.92 -38.08
C ASP A 242 12.89 13.67 -37.63
N ILE A 243 12.84 12.63 -38.47
CA ILE A 243 13.59 11.39 -38.29
C ILE A 243 14.98 11.52 -38.94
N GLN A 244 16.04 11.39 -38.16
CA GLN A 244 17.43 11.34 -38.66
C GLN A 244 17.93 9.90 -38.62
N ILE A 245 18.39 9.34 -39.75
CA ILE A 245 18.71 7.90 -39.88
C ILE A 245 20.23 7.72 -39.97
N TYR A 246 20.75 6.78 -39.19
CA TYR A 246 22.14 6.34 -39.15
C TYR A 246 22.21 4.81 -39.29
N ASN A 247 23.33 4.27 -39.77
CA ASN A 247 23.48 2.84 -40.11
C ASN A 247 22.31 2.34 -40.98
N ASP A 248 22.11 3.00 -42.12
CA ASP A 248 20.87 2.99 -42.89
C ASP A 248 20.78 1.86 -43.93
N GLY A 249 21.60 0.81 -43.77
CA GLY A 249 21.68 -0.36 -44.67
C GLY A 249 22.91 -0.37 -45.57
N ASN A 250 23.81 0.61 -45.45
CA ASN A 250 25.05 0.69 -46.23
C ASN A 250 26.28 0.06 -45.55
N GLY A 251 26.22 -0.24 -44.25
CA GLY A 251 27.27 -0.93 -43.49
C GLY A 251 26.95 -2.40 -43.18
N GLN A 252 27.80 -3.06 -42.40
CA GLN A 252 27.55 -4.44 -41.96
C GLN A 252 26.42 -4.52 -40.92
N LEU A 253 25.57 -5.54 -41.07
CA LEU A 253 24.43 -5.83 -40.19
C LEU A 253 24.86 -6.05 -38.73
N ASN A 254 24.24 -5.31 -37.81
CA ASN A 254 24.49 -5.32 -36.36
C ASN A 254 25.96 -5.03 -35.94
N HIS A 255 26.80 -4.49 -36.84
CA HIS A 255 28.23 -4.29 -36.58
C HIS A 255 28.49 -3.00 -35.78
N MET A 256 28.75 -3.15 -34.48
CA MET A 256 28.92 -2.03 -33.53
C MET A 256 27.73 -1.05 -33.51
N CYS A 257 26.54 -1.55 -33.83
CA CYS A 257 25.30 -0.80 -33.94
C CYS A 257 24.10 -1.70 -33.64
N GLY A 258 22.94 -1.07 -33.40
CA GLY A 258 21.67 -1.72 -33.11
C GLY A 258 21.39 -1.96 -31.63
N ALA A 259 20.13 -2.26 -31.32
CA ALA A 259 19.59 -2.25 -29.96
C ALA A 259 20.37 -3.14 -28.98
N ASP A 260 20.69 -4.38 -29.37
CA ASP A 260 21.46 -5.31 -28.53
C ASP A 260 22.90 -4.83 -28.29
N TYR A 261 23.56 -4.18 -29.26
CA TYR A 261 24.89 -3.60 -29.05
C TYR A 261 24.84 -2.49 -28.01
N VAL A 262 23.92 -1.54 -28.18
CA VAL A 262 23.76 -0.40 -27.27
C VAL A 262 23.35 -0.85 -25.87
N LYS A 263 22.45 -1.85 -25.74
CA LYS A 263 22.07 -2.43 -24.45
C LYS A 263 23.22 -3.16 -23.74
N ILE A 264 24.01 -3.94 -24.47
CA ILE A 264 25.07 -4.79 -23.88
C ILE A 264 26.32 -3.97 -23.54
N GLN A 265 26.74 -3.07 -24.43
CA GLN A 265 27.98 -2.29 -24.27
C GLN A 265 27.76 -0.97 -23.50
N GLN A 266 26.52 -0.46 -23.43
CA GLN A 266 26.16 0.81 -22.80
C GLN A 266 27.00 2.00 -23.31
N ILE A 267 27.16 2.04 -24.63
CA ILE A 267 27.81 3.14 -25.37
C ILE A 267 27.02 3.40 -26.67
N PRO A 268 27.13 4.61 -27.25
CA PRO A 268 26.52 4.93 -28.53
C PRO A 268 27.01 4.02 -29.67
N PRO A 269 26.16 3.77 -30.69
CA PRO A 269 26.53 2.97 -31.85
C PRO A 269 27.48 3.74 -32.78
N VAL A 270 28.24 2.99 -33.59
CA VAL A 270 29.11 3.58 -34.62
C VAL A 270 28.31 4.43 -35.61
N ASN A 271 28.95 5.46 -36.19
CA ASN A 271 28.38 6.44 -37.13
C ASN A 271 27.26 7.37 -36.59
N ALA A 272 26.73 7.14 -35.39
CA ALA A 272 25.80 8.09 -34.76
C ALA A 272 26.55 9.33 -34.22
N PRO A 273 26.06 10.56 -34.44
CA PRO A 273 26.76 11.78 -34.02
C PRO A 273 26.57 12.02 -32.52
N LEU A 274 27.68 12.03 -31.77
CA LEU A 274 27.68 12.38 -30.36
C LEU A 274 27.28 13.85 -30.18
N LYS A 275 26.06 14.09 -29.69
CA LYS A 275 25.53 15.40 -29.34
C LYS A 275 24.82 15.32 -27.98
N PRO A 276 25.24 16.11 -26.99
CA PRO A 276 24.57 16.16 -25.69
C PRO A 276 23.07 16.44 -25.81
N LEU A 277 22.29 15.79 -24.95
CA LEU A 277 20.84 15.92 -24.77
C LEU A 277 19.97 15.60 -26.00
N VAL A 278 20.56 15.04 -27.07
CA VAL A 278 19.79 14.59 -28.25
C VAL A 278 19.15 13.23 -28.00
N ARG A 279 17.82 13.17 -28.18
CA ARG A 279 17.03 11.93 -28.10
C ARG A 279 17.40 10.99 -29.25
N SER A 280 18.01 9.87 -28.87
CA SER A 280 18.50 8.85 -29.79
C SER A 280 17.88 7.48 -29.50
N VAL A 281 17.79 6.64 -30.50
CA VAL A 281 17.17 5.31 -30.42
C VAL A 281 17.90 4.34 -31.36
N SER A 282 18.06 3.09 -30.93
CA SER A 282 18.58 2.00 -31.76
C SER A 282 17.51 0.91 -31.87
N ILE A 283 17.34 0.38 -33.08
CA ILE A 283 16.55 -0.83 -33.37
C ILE A 283 17.48 -2.01 -33.68
N ASP A 284 17.00 -3.25 -33.72
CA ASP A 284 17.82 -4.41 -34.15
C ASP A 284 17.60 -4.81 -35.63
N GLY A 285 18.37 -5.79 -36.10
CA GLY A 285 18.49 -6.12 -37.53
C GLY A 285 17.20 -6.46 -38.29
N ASP A 286 16.20 -7.05 -37.63
CA ASP A 286 14.86 -7.31 -38.18
C ASP A 286 13.74 -6.46 -37.54
N ALA A 287 14.13 -5.48 -36.73
CA ALA A 287 13.29 -4.51 -36.02
C ALA A 287 12.28 -5.14 -35.02
N ASP A 288 12.65 -6.22 -34.33
CA ASP A 288 11.87 -6.77 -33.20
C ASP A 288 12.15 -6.08 -31.85
N ARG A 289 13.12 -5.14 -31.79
CA ARG A 289 13.54 -4.46 -30.53
C ARG A 289 13.86 -2.98 -30.66
N ILE A 290 13.64 -2.26 -29.56
CA ILE A 290 13.91 -0.82 -29.43
C ILE A 290 14.56 -0.45 -28.08
N VAL A 291 15.67 0.30 -28.10
CA VAL A 291 16.20 0.99 -26.91
C VAL A 291 16.51 2.44 -27.21
N TYR A 292 16.09 3.33 -26.31
CA TYR A 292 16.43 4.75 -26.35
C TYR A 292 17.72 5.03 -25.56
N TYR A 293 18.37 6.15 -25.87
CA TYR A 293 19.53 6.66 -25.14
C TYR A 293 19.74 8.15 -25.40
N TYR A 294 20.61 8.76 -24.60
CA TYR A 294 21.19 10.07 -24.89
C TYR A 294 22.60 10.16 -24.27
N THR A 295 23.30 11.27 -24.54
CA THR A 295 24.53 11.63 -23.82
C THR A 295 24.32 12.91 -23.04
N ASP A 296 24.88 13.03 -21.83
CA ASP A 296 24.80 14.28 -21.06
C ASP A 296 25.85 15.32 -21.54
N GLU A 297 25.86 16.49 -20.91
CA GLU A 297 26.81 17.58 -21.22
C GLU A 297 28.29 17.19 -20.96
N ASN A 298 28.53 16.14 -20.18
CA ASN A 298 29.85 15.57 -19.89
C ASN A 298 30.22 14.44 -20.87
N ASN A 299 29.38 14.15 -21.88
CA ASN A 299 29.45 13.01 -22.80
C ASN A 299 29.28 11.64 -22.11
N LYS A 300 28.72 11.59 -20.89
CA LYS A 300 28.33 10.35 -20.24
C LYS A 300 27.14 9.73 -20.98
N PHE A 301 27.14 8.42 -21.17
CA PHE A 301 26.02 7.69 -21.77
C PHE A 301 24.89 7.42 -20.75
N HIS A 302 23.65 7.57 -21.20
CA HIS A 302 22.44 7.30 -20.42
C HIS A 302 21.49 6.41 -21.23
N LEU A 303 21.11 5.25 -20.68
CA LEU A 303 20.27 4.24 -21.33
C LEU A 303 18.81 4.36 -20.91
N LEU A 304 17.89 4.21 -21.87
CA LEU A 304 16.43 4.20 -21.68
C LEU A 304 15.88 2.93 -22.37
N ASP A 305 15.89 1.81 -21.64
CA ASP A 305 15.64 0.48 -22.18
C ASP A 305 14.17 0.01 -22.13
N GLY A 306 13.93 -1.28 -22.34
CA GLY A 306 12.59 -1.87 -22.31
C GLY A 306 11.82 -1.69 -21.00
N ASP A 307 12.48 -1.68 -19.83
CA ASP A 307 11.79 -1.36 -18.57
C ASP A 307 11.36 0.12 -18.56
N ARG A 308 12.22 1.02 -19.06
CA ARG A 308 11.92 2.45 -19.16
C ARG A 308 10.77 2.75 -20.12
N ILE A 309 10.64 1.99 -21.21
CA ILE A 309 9.51 2.04 -22.14
C ILE A 309 8.24 1.47 -21.47
N ALA A 310 8.31 0.27 -20.89
CA ALA A 310 7.20 -0.37 -20.18
C ALA A 310 6.58 0.53 -19.10
N ILE A 311 7.43 1.20 -18.31
CA ILE A 311 7.03 2.14 -17.26
C ILE A 311 6.32 3.37 -17.85
N LEU A 312 6.86 3.95 -18.93
CA LEU A 312 6.29 5.12 -19.59
C LEU A 312 4.89 4.83 -20.15
N VAL A 313 4.76 3.69 -20.84
CA VAL A 313 3.49 3.18 -21.40
C VAL A 313 2.50 2.91 -20.28
N ALA A 314 2.83 2.06 -19.30
CA ALA A 314 1.90 1.68 -18.22
C ALA A 314 1.44 2.88 -17.38
N ALA A 315 2.33 3.86 -17.12
CA ALA A 315 1.96 5.09 -16.43
C ALA A 315 0.98 5.94 -17.26
N HIS A 316 1.23 6.12 -18.57
CA HIS A 316 0.35 6.92 -19.42
C HIS A 316 -1.00 6.25 -19.70
N PHE A 317 -1.01 4.93 -19.88
CA PHE A 317 -2.24 4.15 -20.03
C PHE A 317 -3.12 4.25 -18.79
N LYS A 318 -2.53 4.16 -17.59
CA LYS A 318 -3.25 4.41 -16.34
C LYS A 318 -3.82 5.83 -16.28
N GLU A 319 -3.02 6.85 -16.59
CA GLU A 319 -3.49 8.25 -16.66
C GLU A 319 -4.65 8.46 -17.64
N LEU A 320 -4.69 7.72 -18.76
CA LEU A 320 -5.74 7.81 -19.75
C LEU A 320 -7.00 7.05 -19.34
N LEU A 321 -6.88 5.81 -18.85
CA LEU A 321 -8.00 5.02 -18.32
C LEU A 321 -8.75 5.78 -17.23
N GLU A 322 -8.00 6.39 -16.29
CA GLU A 322 -8.54 7.23 -15.21
C GLU A 322 -9.24 8.51 -15.73
N LYS A 323 -8.78 9.08 -16.84
CA LYS A 323 -9.44 10.25 -17.48
C LYS A 323 -10.68 9.86 -18.29
N SER A 324 -10.69 8.69 -18.91
CA SER A 324 -11.86 8.15 -19.63
C SER A 324 -12.91 7.54 -18.69
N ASN A 325 -12.54 7.23 -17.44
CA ASN A 325 -13.36 6.52 -16.46
C ASN A 325 -13.80 5.12 -16.97
N LEU A 326 -12.81 4.30 -17.36
CA LEU A 326 -13.02 2.93 -17.86
C LEU A 326 -12.38 1.90 -16.93
N ASP A 327 -13.21 1.05 -16.31
CA ASP A 327 -12.76 -0.12 -15.55
C ASP A 327 -12.26 -1.21 -16.52
N LEU A 328 -10.94 -1.24 -16.71
CA LEU A 328 -10.22 -2.22 -17.53
C LEU A 328 -8.93 -2.61 -16.81
N GLN A 329 -8.66 -3.91 -16.68
CA GLN A 329 -7.46 -4.39 -16.01
C GLN A 329 -6.22 -4.18 -16.88
N LEU A 330 -5.52 -3.07 -16.65
CA LEU A 330 -4.15 -2.84 -17.08
C LEU A 330 -3.18 -3.66 -16.21
N GLY A 331 -2.38 -4.53 -16.83
CA GLY A 331 -1.29 -5.29 -16.17
C GLY A 331 0.05 -5.15 -16.88
N LEU A 332 1.14 -5.39 -16.15
CA LEU A 332 2.50 -5.43 -16.71
C LEU A 332 3.11 -6.82 -16.54
N VAL A 333 3.80 -7.30 -17.57
CA VAL A 333 4.65 -8.49 -17.48
C VAL A 333 6.13 -8.10 -17.65
N GLN A 334 6.97 -8.62 -16.76
CA GLN A 334 8.42 -8.45 -16.74
C GLN A 334 9.13 -9.82 -16.70
N THR A 335 10.43 -9.84 -17.01
CA THR A 335 11.29 -11.02 -16.83
C THR A 335 12.17 -10.85 -15.57
N ALA A 336 12.91 -11.89 -15.19
CA ALA A 336 13.90 -11.81 -14.10
C ALA A 336 14.94 -10.69 -14.27
N TYR A 337 15.24 -10.29 -15.51
CA TYR A 337 16.23 -9.25 -15.83
C TYR A 337 15.73 -7.82 -15.60
N ALA A 338 14.44 -7.62 -15.36
CA ALA A 338 13.89 -6.29 -15.12
C ALA A 338 14.49 -5.63 -13.87
N ASN A 339 14.77 -4.33 -13.91
CA ASN A 339 15.39 -3.60 -12.81
C ASN A 339 14.46 -3.50 -11.59
N GLY A 340 14.98 -3.75 -10.39
CA GLY A 340 14.17 -3.73 -9.16
C GLY A 340 13.52 -2.37 -8.87
N GLY A 341 14.15 -1.27 -9.32
CA GLY A 341 13.59 0.08 -9.24
C GLY A 341 12.33 0.27 -10.07
N SER A 342 12.24 -0.39 -11.24
CA SER A 342 11.05 -0.34 -12.11
C SER A 342 9.85 -1.02 -11.44
N THR A 343 10.05 -2.24 -10.93
CA THR A 343 9.02 -3.03 -10.24
C THR A 343 8.52 -2.33 -8.97
N ALA A 344 9.42 -1.69 -8.22
CA ALA A 344 9.06 -0.88 -7.05
C ALA A 344 8.20 0.35 -7.42
N TYR A 345 8.61 1.12 -8.43
CA TYR A 345 7.89 2.31 -8.88
C TYR A 345 6.42 2.01 -9.26
N ILE A 346 6.17 0.89 -9.94
CA ILE A 346 4.79 0.45 -10.28
C ILE A 346 4.04 0.00 -9.03
N SER A 347 4.68 -0.83 -8.22
CA SER A 347 4.05 -1.50 -7.07
C SER A 347 3.70 -0.54 -5.94
N GLU A 348 4.36 0.61 -5.86
CA GLU A 348 4.31 1.55 -4.73
C GLU A 348 4.02 2.99 -5.18
N THR A 349 4.80 3.53 -6.12
CA THR A 349 4.72 4.96 -6.48
C THR A 349 3.54 5.28 -7.40
N LEU A 350 3.22 4.46 -8.40
CA LEU A 350 2.05 4.65 -9.26
C LEU A 350 0.71 4.50 -8.51
N ALA A 351 0.70 3.96 -7.29
CA ALA A 351 -0.46 4.01 -6.39
C ALA A 351 -0.57 5.38 -5.67
N LEU A 352 0.56 5.94 -5.22
CA LEU A 352 0.63 7.20 -4.46
C LEU A 352 0.43 8.47 -5.32
N ILE A 353 0.78 8.43 -6.61
CA ILE A 353 0.69 9.62 -7.49
C ILE A 353 -0.77 10.08 -7.68
N ARG A 354 -1.75 9.17 -7.83
CA ARG A 354 -3.20 9.53 -7.95
C ARG A 354 -3.68 10.30 -6.73
N ALA A 355 -3.32 9.84 -5.52
CA ALA A 355 -3.69 10.49 -4.26
C ALA A 355 -3.11 11.92 -4.13
N LYS A 356 -1.87 12.15 -4.57
CA LYS A 356 -1.24 13.49 -4.49
C LYS A 356 -1.62 14.44 -5.63
N SER A 357 -1.89 13.96 -6.85
CA SER A 357 -2.22 14.84 -7.97
C SER A 357 -3.69 15.28 -7.99
N HIS A 358 -4.63 14.40 -7.63
CA HIS A 358 -6.07 14.69 -7.70
C HIS A 358 -6.50 15.73 -6.65
N VAL A 359 -5.94 15.66 -5.43
CA VAL A 359 -6.15 16.66 -4.38
C VAL A 359 -5.56 18.02 -4.78
N LYS A 360 -4.36 18.03 -5.38
CA LYS A 360 -3.61 19.27 -5.63
C LYS A 360 -4.10 20.09 -6.83
N SER A 361 -4.96 19.54 -7.68
CA SER A 361 -5.48 20.21 -8.88
C SER A 361 -6.87 20.84 -8.72
N LYS A 362 -7.81 20.20 -8.02
CA LYS A 362 -9.20 20.70 -7.85
C LYS A 362 -9.35 21.86 -6.84
N LEU A 363 -8.43 22.03 -5.89
CA LEU A 363 -8.62 22.88 -4.71
C LEU A 363 -8.51 24.41 -4.91
N ARG A 364 -8.16 24.93 -6.10
CA ARG A 364 -7.39 26.19 -6.17
C ARG A 364 -8.06 27.50 -6.61
N SER A 365 -9.38 27.53 -6.88
CA SER A 365 -10.08 28.81 -7.12
C SER A 365 -11.60 28.75 -6.92
N THR A 366 -12.32 27.94 -7.72
CA THR A 366 -13.78 28.07 -7.90
C THR A 366 -14.59 27.64 -6.68
N VAL A 367 -14.11 26.67 -5.90
CA VAL A 367 -14.79 26.13 -4.71
C VAL A 367 -14.73 27.14 -3.54
N LEU A 368 -13.59 27.81 -3.38
CA LEU A 368 -13.28 28.70 -2.25
C LEU A 368 -14.07 30.03 -2.27
N SER A 369 -14.62 30.42 -3.43
CA SER A 369 -15.46 31.63 -3.56
C SER A 369 -16.96 31.36 -3.45
N GLN A 370 -17.39 30.10 -3.35
CA GLN A 370 -18.81 29.71 -3.33
C GLN A 370 -19.21 28.85 -2.12
N CYS A 371 -18.29 28.13 -1.49
CA CYS A 371 -18.60 27.30 -0.32
C CYS A 371 -18.70 28.10 0.97
N SER A 372 -19.72 27.82 1.77
CA SER A 372 -19.86 28.38 3.12
C SER A 372 -18.83 27.75 4.09
N HIS A 373 -18.29 28.57 4.98
CA HIS A 373 -17.18 28.26 5.92
C HIS A 373 -17.34 27.02 6.84
N HIS A 374 -18.51 26.38 6.88
CA HIS A 374 -18.77 25.15 7.65
C HIS A 374 -18.45 23.86 6.87
N LEU A 375 -18.06 23.97 5.60
CA LEU A 375 -17.78 22.85 4.69
C LEU A 375 -16.29 22.51 4.56
N ILE A 376 -15.39 23.21 5.27
CA ILE A 376 -13.94 23.02 5.18
C ILE A 376 -13.40 22.51 6.53
N ALA A 377 -12.85 21.29 6.53
CA ALA A 377 -12.28 20.69 7.73
C ALA A 377 -11.05 21.47 8.24
N GLY A 378 -10.95 21.64 9.56
CA GLY A 378 -9.83 22.34 10.21
C GLY A 378 -9.89 23.87 10.18
N HIS A 379 -11.01 24.47 9.76
CA HIS A 379 -11.16 25.93 9.73
C HIS A 379 -11.37 26.54 11.13
N ASN A 380 -10.51 27.47 11.52
CA ASN A 380 -10.60 28.22 12.78
C ASN A 380 -11.79 29.18 12.75
N LYS A 381 -12.92 28.83 13.37
CA LYS A 381 -14.03 29.78 13.58
C LYS A 381 -13.64 30.81 14.64
N THR A 382 -12.99 31.90 14.25
CA THR A 382 -13.01 33.15 15.02
C THR A 382 -14.41 33.74 14.97
N ARG A 383 -15.11 33.77 16.11
CA ARG A 383 -16.38 34.51 16.23
C ARG A 383 -16.08 36.01 16.36
N SER A 384 -15.61 36.64 15.27
CA SER A 384 -15.54 38.10 15.21
C SER A 384 -16.93 38.68 15.48
N ASN A 385 -17.01 39.63 16.41
CA ASN A 385 -18.28 40.26 16.75
C ASN A 385 -18.89 40.90 15.50
N GLN A 386 -20.22 40.82 15.36
CA GLN A 386 -20.96 41.52 14.30
C GLN A 386 -21.12 43.01 14.63
N ASN A 387 -20.01 43.67 14.97
CA ASN A 387 -19.92 45.13 15.01
C ASN A 387 -19.56 45.60 13.60
N GLN A 388 -20.57 46.11 12.90
CA GLN A 388 -20.36 46.91 11.71
C GLN A 388 -19.59 48.17 12.14
N ASN A 389 -18.37 48.37 11.61
CA ASN A 389 -17.72 49.65 11.25
C ASN A 389 -16.17 49.65 11.34
N ASP A 390 -15.54 48.65 11.95
CA ASP A 390 -14.07 48.64 12.05
C ASP A 390 -13.40 48.13 10.75
N GLU A 391 -12.68 49.02 10.05
CA GLU A 391 -11.82 48.70 8.90
C GLU A 391 -10.52 47.99 9.33
N PHE A 392 -10.63 46.86 10.03
CA PHE A 392 -9.48 45.99 10.21
C PHE A 392 -9.15 45.31 8.88
N SER A 393 -7.92 45.53 8.39
CA SER A 393 -7.40 44.86 7.21
C SER A 393 -7.40 43.35 7.45
N ALA A 394 -8.32 42.63 6.80
CA ALA A 394 -8.36 41.18 6.88
C ALA A 394 -7.00 40.62 6.43
N PRO A 395 -6.30 39.82 7.25
CA PRO A 395 -5.05 39.21 6.84
C PRO A 395 -5.30 38.35 5.60
N SER A 396 -4.30 38.27 4.73
CA SER A 396 -4.43 37.48 3.49
C SER A 396 -4.78 36.03 3.83
N LEU A 397 -5.54 35.36 2.97
CA LEU A 397 -5.90 33.95 3.21
C LEU A 397 -4.65 33.06 3.37
N SER A 398 -3.51 33.45 2.78
CA SER A 398 -2.19 32.85 2.99
C SER A 398 -1.69 32.93 4.44
N GLU A 399 -1.98 34.00 5.18
CA GLU A 399 -1.57 34.18 6.59
C GLU A 399 -2.50 33.43 7.56
N MET A 400 -3.72 33.05 7.12
CA MET A 400 -4.70 32.28 7.89
C MET A 400 -4.51 30.76 7.83
N PHE A 401 -3.65 30.26 6.94
CA PHE A 401 -3.39 28.82 6.75
C PHE A 401 -1.88 28.53 6.87
N GLN A 402 -1.32 28.77 8.05
CA GLN A 402 0.08 28.45 8.32
C GLN A 402 0.22 26.97 8.67
N GLU A 403 1.29 26.33 8.19
CA GLU A 403 1.65 25.00 8.69
C GLU A 403 2.12 25.10 10.16
N PHE A 404 2.17 23.97 10.86
CA PHE A 404 2.67 23.95 12.25
C PHE A 404 4.18 24.23 12.25
N PRO A 405 4.66 25.26 12.97
CA PRO A 405 5.99 25.85 12.76
C PRO A 405 7.15 25.09 13.42
N TYR A 406 6.92 23.86 13.88
CA TYR A 406 7.91 23.02 14.54
C TYR A 406 7.84 21.59 14.01
N ASN A 407 8.94 20.86 14.10
CA ASN A 407 9.05 19.45 13.75
C ASN A 407 8.98 18.60 15.03
N SER A 408 8.49 17.37 14.90
CA SER A 408 8.45 16.39 15.99
C SER A 408 9.26 15.15 15.64
N ASP A 409 9.98 14.61 16.62
CA ASP A 409 10.71 13.35 16.44
C ASP A 409 9.82 12.10 16.56
N LEU A 410 10.35 10.97 16.09
CA LEU A 410 9.72 9.66 16.20
C LEU A 410 9.68 9.19 17.68
N PRO A 411 8.51 8.75 18.21
CA PRO A 411 8.37 8.39 19.61
C PRO A 411 9.27 7.24 20.07
N LYS A 412 9.89 7.48 21.22
CA LYS A 412 11.00 6.74 21.80
C LYS A 412 10.48 6.01 23.05
N PRO A 413 10.69 4.69 23.22
CA PRO A 413 10.28 4.04 24.46
C PRO A 413 11.07 4.60 25.66
N LEU A 414 10.35 4.90 26.75
CA LEU A 414 10.93 5.42 27.99
C LEU A 414 11.41 4.28 28.91
N LEU A 415 10.59 3.23 29.02
CA LEU A 415 10.77 2.13 29.96
C LEU A 415 11.01 0.80 29.23
N PRO A 416 11.58 -0.23 29.91
CA PRO A 416 11.51 -1.61 29.44
C PRO A 416 10.05 -2.05 29.20
N PRO A 417 9.79 -2.97 28.27
CA PRO A 417 8.43 -3.40 27.95
C PRO A 417 7.78 -4.13 29.12
N SER A 418 6.53 -3.75 29.46
CA SER A 418 5.70 -4.47 30.41
C SER A 418 5.62 -5.96 30.08
N ARG A 419 5.60 -6.83 31.09
CA ARG A 419 5.36 -8.26 30.88
C ARG A 419 3.86 -8.51 30.68
N ILE A 420 3.54 -9.32 29.67
CA ILE A 420 2.17 -9.65 29.28
C ILE A 420 2.11 -11.16 29.06
N GLN A 421 1.11 -11.84 29.63
CA GLN A 421 0.85 -13.24 29.32
C GLN A 421 0.42 -13.36 27.85
N ARG A 422 0.88 -14.42 27.15
CA ARG A 422 0.83 -14.46 25.67
C ARG A 422 -0.57 -14.29 25.05
N ASP A 423 -1.62 -14.67 25.76
CA ASP A 423 -3.00 -14.54 25.27
C ASP A 423 -3.53 -13.09 25.36
N SER A 424 -3.12 -12.32 26.38
CA SER A 424 -3.61 -10.96 26.64
C SER A 424 -3.10 -9.91 25.65
N VAL A 425 -2.16 -10.23 24.76
CA VAL A 425 -1.71 -9.31 23.68
C VAL A 425 -2.75 -9.20 22.54
N ARG A 426 -3.85 -9.96 22.62
CA ARG A 426 -4.95 -9.94 21.63
C ARG A 426 -6.22 -9.25 22.11
N GLU A 427 -6.37 -9.05 23.42
CA GLU A 427 -7.59 -8.53 24.03
C GLU A 427 -7.20 -7.30 24.86
N ASP A 428 -7.60 -6.11 24.41
CA ASP A 428 -7.27 -4.86 25.08
C ASP A 428 -8.18 -4.64 26.30
N SER A 429 -7.59 -4.65 27.49
CA SER A 429 -8.30 -4.53 28.78
C SER A 429 -9.02 -3.20 29.00
N SER A 430 -8.69 -2.16 28.22
CA SER A 430 -9.43 -0.90 28.22
C SER A 430 -10.63 -0.93 27.29
N MET A 431 -10.65 -1.85 26.32
CA MET A 431 -11.75 -2.06 25.37
C MET A 431 -12.68 -3.23 25.75
N GLU A 432 -12.26 -4.14 26.64
CA GLU A 432 -13.06 -5.29 27.13
C GLU A 432 -14.52 -4.92 27.44
N LEU A 433 -14.75 -3.85 28.21
CA LEU A 433 -16.09 -3.39 28.59
C LEU A 433 -16.92 -2.95 27.37
N ILE A 434 -16.33 -2.21 26.43
CA ILE A 434 -17.02 -1.77 25.20
C ILE A 434 -17.35 -2.98 24.32
N ASN A 435 -16.41 -3.90 24.15
CA ASN A 435 -16.60 -5.09 23.32
C ASN A 435 -17.73 -5.99 23.87
N LEU A 436 -17.80 -6.14 25.19
CA LEU A 436 -18.88 -6.86 25.86
C LEU A 436 -20.21 -6.09 25.78
N LYS A 437 -20.22 -4.77 25.97
CA LYS A 437 -21.41 -3.92 25.85
C LYS A 437 -22.00 -3.89 24.44
N ASN A 438 -21.17 -3.76 23.41
CA ASN A 438 -21.61 -3.82 22.02
C ASN A 438 -22.26 -5.17 21.72
N LYS A 439 -21.64 -6.29 22.15
CA LYS A 439 -22.23 -7.62 22.01
C LYS A 439 -23.57 -7.76 22.75
N ILE A 440 -23.70 -7.21 23.95
CA ILE A 440 -24.97 -7.17 24.70
C ILE A 440 -26.02 -6.36 23.93
N LYS A 441 -25.66 -5.18 23.39
CA LYS A 441 -26.53 -4.35 22.54
C LYS A 441 -26.99 -5.12 21.29
N ASP A 442 -26.08 -5.79 20.59
CA ASP A 442 -26.38 -6.59 19.38
C ASP A 442 -27.33 -7.76 19.69
N ASP A 443 -27.04 -8.53 20.75
CA ASP A 443 -27.88 -9.63 21.20
C ASP A 443 -29.27 -9.13 21.65
N VAL A 444 -29.36 -8.00 22.37
CA VAL A 444 -30.61 -7.36 22.82
C VAL A 444 -31.43 -6.83 21.64
N ASN A 445 -30.82 -6.06 20.72
CA ASN A 445 -31.48 -5.52 19.53
C ASN A 445 -32.10 -6.64 18.69
N ARG A 446 -31.37 -7.73 18.47
CA ARG A 446 -31.88 -8.93 17.75
C ARG A 446 -33.12 -9.55 18.41
N TYR A 447 -33.27 -9.45 19.74
CA TYR A 447 -34.48 -9.89 20.44
C TYR A 447 -35.57 -8.81 20.52
N LEU A 448 -35.22 -7.52 20.48
CA LEU A 448 -36.18 -6.41 20.38
C LEU A 448 -36.88 -6.37 19.02
N GLU A 449 -36.19 -6.69 17.92
CA GLU A 449 -36.83 -6.86 16.61
C GLU A 449 -37.86 -8.00 16.63
N LEU A 450 -37.55 -9.13 17.27
CA LEU A 450 -38.47 -10.25 17.44
C LEU A 450 -39.67 -9.86 18.32
N TYR A 451 -39.46 -9.04 19.36
CA TYR A 451 -40.56 -8.46 20.14
C TYR A 451 -41.43 -7.54 19.28
N LYS A 452 -40.87 -6.58 18.54
CA LYS A 452 -41.60 -5.68 17.62
C LYS A 452 -42.43 -6.44 16.59
N LYS A 453 -41.90 -7.54 16.06
CA LYS A 453 -42.57 -8.40 15.07
C LYS A 453 -43.82 -9.11 15.64
N HIS A 454 -43.94 -9.21 16.96
CA HIS A 454 -44.99 -9.97 17.64
C HIS A 454 -45.74 -9.19 18.75
N CYS A 455 -45.41 -7.92 19.00
CA CYS A 455 -46.01 -7.12 20.08
C CYS A 455 -47.53 -6.93 19.92
N THR A 456 -48.01 -6.78 18.69
CA THR A 456 -49.45 -6.73 18.34
C THR A 456 -50.22 -8.01 18.67
N THR A 457 -49.51 -9.12 18.89
CA THR A 457 -50.09 -10.38 19.37
C THR A 457 -50.12 -10.42 20.90
N LEU A 458 -49.10 -9.85 21.56
CA LEU A 458 -48.99 -9.78 23.02
C LEU A 458 -50.00 -8.82 23.67
N ASP A 459 -50.28 -7.68 23.03
CA ASP A 459 -51.25 -6.72 23.54
C ASP A 459 -52.68 -7.28 23.66
N ARG A 460 -53.01 -8.38 22.97
CA ARG A 460 -54.34 -9.01 23.01
C ARG A 460 -54.60 -9.86 24.27
N ASP A 461 -53.57 -10.36 24.96
CA ASP A 461 -53.72 -11.26 26.12
C ASP A 461 -53.60 -10.57 27.49
N LYS A 462 -53.46 -9.24 27.53
CA LYS A 462 -53.35 -8.43 28.77
C LYS A 462 -54.52 -8.60 29.78
N ASN A 463 -55.64 -9.21 29.37
CA ASN A 463 -56.86 -9.37 30.18
C ASN A 463 -57.13 -10.82 30.66
N LYS A 464 -56.13 -11.71 30.71
CA LYS A 464 -56.28 -13.05 31.31
C LYS A 464 -55.33 -13.29 32.49
N THR A 465 -55.86 -13.91 33.53
CA THR A 465 -55.27 -13.94 34.88
C THR A 465 -54.58 -15.27 35.23
N SER A 466 -53.78 -15.22 36.31
CA SER A 466 -53.13 -16.32 37.03
C SER A 466 -51.87 -16.99 36.42
N HIS A 467 -51.79 -17.23 35.11
CA HIS A 467 -50.65 -17.96 34.51
C HIS A 467 -50.16 -17.31 33.21
N THR A 468 -49.26 -16.33 33.33
CA THR A 468 -48.71 -15.57 32.19
C THR A 468 -47.59 -16.34 31.51
N MET A 469 -47.88 -16.92 30.33
CA MET A 469 -46.88 -17.56 29.46
C MET A 469 -45.99 -16.51 28.79
N LEU A 470 -44.90 -16.10 29.44
CA LEU A 470 -43.96 -15.12 28.90
C LEU A 470 -43.24 -15.68 27.65
N PRO A 471 -43.17 -14.95 26.52
CA PRO A 471 -42.45 -15.42 25.35
C PRO A 471 -40.95 -15.56 25.62
N ARG A 472 -40.36 -16.65 25.13
CA ARG A 472 -38.96 -16.99 25.40
C ARG A 472 -37.96 -15.88 25.05
N TYR A 473 -38.20 -15.10 23.99
CA TYR A 473 -37.32 -13.99 23.63
C TYR A 473 -37.35 -12.87 24.69
N VAL A 474 -38.50 -12.56 25.31
CA VAL A 474 -38.58 -11.56 26.39
C VAL A 474 -37.80 -12.03 27.62
N ALA A 475 -37.95 -13.32 27.98
CA ALA A 475 -37.16 -13.93 29.05
C ALA A 475 -35.65 -13.91 28.74
N THR A 476 -35.25 -14.23 27.51
CA THR A 476 -33.84 -14.20 27.11
C THR A 476 -33.27 -12.78 27.00
N THR A 477 -34.06 -11.76 26.61
CA THR A 477 -33.63 -10.36 26.73
C THR A 477 -33.38 -9.99 28.19
N ALA A 478 -34.25 -10.41 29.12
CA ALA A 478 -34.04 -10.20 30.55
C ALA A 478 -32.79 -10.94 31.07
N GLU A 479 -32.61 -12.23 30.73
CA GLU A 479 -31.38 -13.00 31.04
C GLU A 479 -30.11 -12.28 30.57
N ILE A 480 -30.14 -11.61 29.42
CA ILE A 480 -28.99 -10.90 28.84
C ILE A 480 -28.74 -9.56 29.54
N LEU A 481 -29.79 -8.81 29.88
CA LEU A 481 -29.69 -7.55 30.63
C LEU A 481 -29.27 -7.78 32.09
N GLU A 482 -29.68 -8.90 32.71
CA GLU A 482 -29.17 -9.34 34.02
C GLU A 482 -27.68 -9.74 33.98
N CYS A 483 -27.13 -10.06 32.80
CA CYS A 483 -25.71 -10.34 32.61
C CYS A 483 -24.85 -9.09 32.28
N ASP A 484 -25.41 -7.89 32.35
CA ASP A 484 -24.67 -6.65 32.08
C ASP A 484 -23.65 -6.36 33.19
N PRO A 485 -22.34 -6.26 32.89
CA PRO A 485 -21.30 -6.02 33.90
C PRO A 485 -21.28 -4.59 34.45
N ASP A 486 -21.94 -3.65 33.79
CA ASP A 486 -21.96 -2.23 34.17
C ASP A 486 -23.18 -1.48 33.60
N PRO A 487 -24.41 -1.70 34.11
CA PRO A 487 -25.63 -1.08 33.56
C PRO A 487 -25.55 0.45 33.39
N GLU A 488 -24.79 1.12 34.25
CA GLU A 488 -24.55 2.56 34.27
C GLU A 488 -23.63 3.09 33.14
N PHE A 489 -23.00 2.20 32.37
CA PHE A 489 -22.11 2.54 31.26
C PHE A 489 -22.76 2.20 29.91
N SER A 490 -23.19 3.24 29.17
CA SER A 490 -23.77 3.16 27.82
C SER A 490 -22.81 3.67 26.72
N GLY A 491 -21.59 4.09 27.09
CA GLY A 491 -20.68 4.83 26.23
C GLY A 491 -20.06 4.02 25.07
N THR A 492 -20.00 4.63 23.89
CA THR A 492 -19.32 4.09 22.70
C THR A 492 -17.78 4.07 22.80
N TYR A 493 -17.23 4.69 23.85
CA TYR A 493 -15.81 4.77 24.18
C TYR A 493 -15.66 4.74 25.71
N ASN A 494 -14.54 4.23 26.24
CA ASN A 494 -14.42 3.94 27.67
C ASN A 494 -14.01 5.20 28.43
N TRP A 495 -15.00 6.06 28.66
CA TRP A 495 -14.86 7.37 29.28
C TRP A 495 -14.48 7.35 30.76
N TYR A 496 -14.40 6.18 31.42
CA TYR A 496 -13.79 6.13 32.74
C TYR A 496 -12.34 6.65 32.71
N TYR A 497 -11.61 6.44 31.60
CA TYR A 497 -10.24 6.93 31.40
C TYR A 497 -10.13 8.44 31.10
N THR A 498 -11.19 9.26 31.22
CA THR A 498 -11.05 10.72 31.05
C THR A 498 -10.04 11.28 32.06
N GLY A 499 -9.04 12.02 31.58
CA GLY A 499 -7.91 12.52 32.37
C GLY A 499 -6.73 11.55 32.49
N GLY A 500 -6.92 10.25 32.20
CA GLY A 500 -5.86 9.27 31.95
C GLY A 500 -5.02 8.80 33.14
N THR A 501 -4.19 7.78 32.89
CA THR A 501 -3.35 7.09 33.88
C THR A 501 -1.89 7.49 33.89
N LEU A 502 -1.51 8.51 33.12
CA LEU A 502 -0.14 9.05 33.06
C LEU A 502 -0.18 10.52 33.48
N ASN A 503 0.60 10.90 34.49
CA ASN A 503 0.70 12.27 34.96
C ASN A 503 2.11 12.59 35.48
N GLY A 504 2.45 13.86 35.65
CA GLY A 504 3.76 14.32 36.11
C GLY A 504 3.67 15.31 37.27
N ILE A 505 4.71 15.36 38.09
CA ILE A 505 4.77 16.27 39.25
C ILE A 505 6.19 16.81 39.46
N LEU A 506 6.32 18.13 39.57
CA LEU A 506 7.56 18.80 39.97
C LEU A 506 7.61 18.85 41.50
N TYR A 507 8.61 18.20 42.09
CA TYR A 507 8.78 18.06 43.54
C TYR A 507 10.26 18.01 43.89
N ASP A 508 10.70 18.78 44.90
CA ASP A 508 12.11 18.82 45.34
C ASP A 508 13.08 18.99 44.14
N THR A 509 12.76 19.99 43.30
CA THR A 509 13.42 20.37 42.03
C THR A 509 13.57 19.24 40.99
N ARG A 510 12.80 18.16 41.08
CA ARG A 510 12.85 17.03 40.13
C ARG A 510 11.49 16.78 39.49
N ASN A 511 11.51 16.47 38.20
CA ASN A 511 10.34 15.95 37.48
C ASN A 511 10.16 14.49 37.87
N ILE A 512 8.99 14.15 38.41
CA ILE A 512 8.61 12.79 38.78
C ILE A 512 7.43 12.39 37.88
N LEU A 513 7.58 11.27 37.18
CA LEU A 513 6.52 10.67 36.38
C LEU A 513 5.72 9.69 37.26
N VAL A 514 4.40 9.77 37.17
CA VAL A 514 3.47 8.99 38.00
C VAL A 514 2.53 8.18 37.11
N PHE A 515 2.54 6.86 37.27
CA PHE A 515 1.83 5.92 36.41
C PHE A 515 1.61 4.56 37.09
N PRO A 516 0.59 3.79 36.70
CA PRO A 516 0.47 2.39 37.09
C PRO A 516 1.39 1.51 36.23
N TYR A 517 2.01 0.51 36.83
CA TYR A 517 2.81 -0.50 36.12
C TYR A 517 2.86 -1.79 36.95
N ALA A 518 2.59 -2.94 36.32
CA ALA A 518 2.62 -4.26 36.98
C ALA A 518 1.81 -4.37 38.30
N GLN A 519 0.62 -3.74 38.37
CA GLN A 519 -0.23 -3.62 39.56
C GLN A 519 0.37 -2.79 40.72
N GLU A 520 1.35 -1.93 40.44
CA GLU A 520 1.88 -0.95 41.40
C GLU A 520 1.71 0.47 40.86
N LEU A 521 1.40 1.43 41.73
CA LEU A 521 1.54 2.86 41.45
C LEU A 521 3.01 3.21 41.60
N ILE A 522 3.65 3.70 40.55
CA ILE A 522 5.06 4.10 40.55
C ILE A 522 5.17 5.62 40.53
N ALA A 523 6.05 6.18 41.37
CA ALA A 523 6.54 7.54 41.29
C ALA A 523 8.05 7.50 40.96
N LEU A 524 8.39 7.84 39.72
CA LEU A 524 9.72 7.67 39.12
C LEU A 524 10.34 9.05 38.82
N PRO A 525 11.43 9.46 39.51
CA PRO A 525 12.17 10.65 39.11
C PRO A 525 12.76 10.45 37.72
N VAL A 526 12.68 11.47 36.88
CA VAL A 526 13.25 11.46 35.53
C VAL A 526 14.03 12.75 35.31
N SER A 527 15.17 12.63 34.63
CA SER A 527 16.05 13.74 34.25
C SER A 527 16.34 13.64 32.75
N LEU A 528 16.53 14.76 32.05
CA LEU A 528 17.17 14.69 30.74
C LEU A 528 18.70 14.64 30.92
N ASN A 529 19.38 13.99 29.99
CA ASN A 529 20.83 14.03 29.86
C ASN A 529 21.27 15.02 28.76
N ASP A 530 22.58 15.19 28.61
CA ASP A 530 23.24 16.06 27.61
C ASP A 530 22.99 15.64 26.14
N VAL A 531 22.11 14.66 25.91
CA VAL A 531 21.79 14.02 24.64
C VAL A 531 20.26 14.03 24.39
N SER A 532 19.50 14.82 25.15
CA SER A 532 18.04 14.97 25.07
C SER A 532 17.26 13.65 25.23
N LEU A 533 17.79 12.73 26.04
CA LEU A 533 17.13 11.48 26.42
C LEU A 533 16.69 11.54 27.89
N PHE A 534 15.41 11.30 28.15
CA PHE A 534 14.93 11.02 29.50
C PHE A 534 15.64 9.79 30.07
N LYS A 535 16.26 9.98 31.23
CA LYS A 535 16.95 9.01 32.07
C LYS A 535 16.14 8.78 33.36
N PRO A 536 15.47 7.62 33.49
CA PRO A 536 14.70 7.27 34.69
C PRO A 536 15.62 6.87 35.86
N ASP A 537 15.31 7.38 37.05
CA ASP A 537 16.04 7.09 38.30
C ASP A 537 15.33 6.02 39.12
N PHE A 538 15.49 4.75 38.70
CA PHE A 538 14.91 3.60 39.39
C PHE A 538 15.47 3.37 40.80
N LYS A 539 16.63 3.95 41.14
CA LYS A 539 17.27 3.79 42.46
C LYS A 539 16.55 4.62 43.52
N ASN A 540 16.08 5.82 43.13
CA ASN A 540 15.40 6.75 44.03
C ASN A 540 13.86 6.73 43.89
N ALA A 541 13.32 5.95 42.95
CA ALA A 541 11.90 5.75 42.73
C ALA A 541 11.15 5.13 43.93
N SER A 542 9.83 5.36 43.95
CA SER A 542 8.90 4.80 44.94
C SER A 542 7.77 4.01 44.28
N LYS A 543 7.19 3.05 45.01
CA LYS A 543 6.05 2.26 44.53
C LYS A 543 5.12 1.80 45.66
N VAL A 544 3.82 1.72 45.36
CA VAL A 544 2.77 1.18 46.25
C VAL A 544 1.92 0.18 45.49
N ALA A 545 1.60 -0.95 46.11
CA ALA A 545 0.77 -1.98 45.49
C ALA A 545 -0.69 -1.54 45.35
N LEU A 546 -1.28 -1.73 44.16
CA LEU A 546 -2.67 -1.38 43.85
C LEU A 546 -3.54 -2.65 43.80
N LYS A 547 -4.78 -2.55 44.27
CA LYS A 547 -5.75 -3.67 44.20
C LYS A 547 -6.28 -3.91 42.78
N ARG A 548 -6.34 -2.85 41.98
CA ARG A 548 -6.77 -2.79 40.56
C ARG A 548 -6.08 -1.58 39.92
N ASN A 549 -5.95 -1.55 38.60
CA ASN A 549 -5.48 -0.35 37.91
C ASN A 549 -6.43 0.85 38.17
N PRO A 550 -5.91 2.09 38.19
CA PRO A 550 -6.74 3.28 38.20
C PRO A 550 -7.22 3.60 36.78
N PHE A 551 -8.23 4.46 36.68
CA PHE A 551 -8.70 5.04 35.43
C PHE A 551 -8.23 6.49 35.24
N GLN A 552 -8.03 7.22 36.34
CA GLN A 552 -7.53 8.59 36.35
C GLN A 552 -6.43 8.73 37.40
N ILE A 553 -5.34 9.43 37.07
CA ILE A 553 -4.30 9.87 38.01
C ILE A 553 -4.18 11.39 37.93
N VAL A 554 -4.24 12.05 39.10
CA VAL A 554 -4.07 13.50 39.25
C VAL A 554 -2.89 13.77 40.17
N CYS A 555 -2.08 14.77 39.85
CA CYS A 555 -0.93 15.19 40.64
C CYS A 555 -1.01 16.67 41.01
N SER A 556 -0.51 17.04 42.19
CA SER A 556 -0.47 18.44 42.66
C SER A 556 0.64 18.64 43.70
N THR A 557 1.49 19.66 43.51
CA THR A 557 2.50 20.10 44.51
C THR A 557 2.04 21.38 45.18
N VAL A 558 1.90 21.37 46.51
CA VAL A 558 1.51 22.55 47.31
C VAL A 558 2.53 22.72 48.44
N ASN A 559 3.21 23.87 48.51
CA ASN A 559 4.26 24.15 49.51
C ASN A 559 5.34 23.04 49.61
N ASN A 560 5.74 22.47 48.47
CA ASN A 560 6.63 21.31 48.35
C ASN A 560 6.11 20.01 49.04
N HIS A 561 4.81 19.89 49.28
CA HIS A 561 4.13 18.61 49.49
C HIS A 561 3.59 18.12 48.14
N GLY A 562 4.18 17.06 47.60
CA GLY A 562 3.70 16.40 46.39
C GLY A 562 2.58 15.43 46.74
N ARG A 563 1.45 15.52 46.02
CA ARG A 563 0.27 14.69 46.24
C ARG A 563 -0.16 14.03 44.94
N ILE A 564 -0.62 12.79 45.04
CA ILE A 564 -1.16 12.00 43.94
C ILE A 564 -2.54 11.50 44.37
N LEU A 565 -3.53 11.63 43.48
CA LEU A 565 -4.84 11.03 43.64
C LEU A 565 -5.03 9.96 42.56
N THR A 566 -5.44 8.75 42.94
CA THR A 566 -5.81 7.68 42.00
C THR A 566 -7.28 7.35 42.10
N ARG A 567 -7.97 7.41 40.96
CA ARG A 567 -9.40 7.12 40.86
C ARG A 567 -9.62 5.73 40.27
N HIS A 568 -10.29 4.87 41.02
CA HIS A 568 -10.82 3.59 40.54
C HIS A 568 -12.34 3.71 40.39
N LYS A 569 -13.04 2.63 39.99
CA LYS A 569 -14.50 2.67 39.81
C LYS A 569 -15.24 2.96 41.12
N ASN A 570 -14.94 2.22 42.19
CA ASN A 570 -15.66 2.27 43.47
C ASN A 570 -14.78 2.74 44.65
N GLU A 571 -13.54 3.18 44.40
CA GLU A 571 -12.68 3.75 45.44
C GLU A 571 -11.80 4.87 44.86
N CYS A 572 -11.56 5.90 45.68
CA CYS A 572 -10.62 6.98 45.42
C CYS A 572 -9.53 6.95 46.51
N CYS A 573 -8.26 7.08 46.13
CA CYS A 573 -7.13 7.01 47.05
C CYS A 573 -6.22 8.23 46.89
N VAL A 574 -5.71 8.77 48.00
CA VAL A 574 -4.77 9.90 48.00
C VAL A 574 -3.46 9.48 48.64
N TYR A 575 -2.36 9.77 47.96
CA TYR A 575 -0.99 9.45 48.35
C TYR A 575 -0.16 10.73 48.47
N ASN A 576 0.69 10.79 49.50
CA ASN A 576 1.71 11.83 49.62
C ASN A 576 3.08 11.30 49.17
N ILE A 577 3.84 12.16 48.49
CA ILE A 577 5.25 11.98 48.16
C ILE A 577 6.10 12.63 49.26
N PHE A 578 7.01 11.86 49.85
CA PHE A 578 8.00 12.34 50.82
C PHE A 578 9.43 11.96 50.40
N ASN A 579 10.41 12.76 50.81
CA ASN A 579 11.83 12.51 50.55
C ASN A 579 12.65 12.72 51.84
N MET A 580 12.66 11.70 52.71
CA MET A 580 13.18 11.81 54.09
C MET A 580 14.68 12.15 54.17
N ASP A 581 15.51 11.61 53.28
CA ASP A 581 16.98 11.66 53.37
C ASP A 581 17.65 12.35 52.16
N LYS A 582 16.87 13.09 51.36
CA LYS A 582 17.20 13.51 49.97
C LYS A 582 17.49 12.37 48.96
N LYS A 583 17.63 11.13 49.42
CA LYS A 583 18.13 9.98 48.64
C LYS A 583 17.06 9.01 48.11
N LYS A 584 15.82 9.06 48.57
CA LYS A 584 14.78 8.13 48.09
C LYS A 584 13.37 8.67 48.33
N LEU A 585 12.52 8.55 47.32
CA LEU A 585 11.10 8.86 47.42
C LEU A 585 10.35 7.78 48.22
N GLN A 586 9.39 8.21 49.03
CA GLN A 586 8.39 7.36 49.65
C GLN A 586 7.00 7.83 49.24
N LEU A 587 6.13 6.87 48.94
CA LEU A 587 4.69 7.04 48.70
C LEU A 587 3.94 6.47 49.90
N LEU A 588 3.03 7.26 50.46
CA LEU A 588 2.20 6.85 51.60
C LEU A 588 0.73 7.12 51.28
N GLU A 589 -0.12 6.09 51.36
CA GLU A 589 -1.59 6.25 51.32
C GLU A 589 -2.03 7.02 52.57
N ILE A 590 -2.61 8.20 52.39
CA ILE A 590 -3.05 9.08 53.49
C ILE A 590 -4.57 9.13 53.65
N ASP A 591 -5.32 8.82 52.59
CA ASP A 591 -6.78 8.72 52.62
C ASP A 591 -7.28 7.74 51.54
N LYS A 592 -8.42 7.10 51.83
CA LYS A 592 -9.09 6.14 50.96
C LYS A 592 -10.60 6.20 51.17
N GLN A 593 -11.32 6.67 50.16
CA GLN A 593 -12.78 6.78 50.19
C GLN A 593 -13.40 5.73 49.27
N PRO A 594 -14.03 4.67 49.82
CA PRO A 594 -14.86 3.75 49.06
C PRO A 594 -16.25 4.37 48.80
N SER A 595 -16.88 3.99 47.69
CA SER A 595 -18.22 4.43 47.32
C SER A 595 -19.04 3.29 46.74
N GLU A 596 -20.31 3.20 47.13
CA GLU A 596 -21.31 2.30 46.53
C GLU A 596 -21.64 2.73 45.10
N SER A 597 -21.54 4.03 44.81
CA SER A 597 -21.77 4.64 43.49
C SER A 597 -20.47 4.82 42.73
N SER A 598 -20.43 4.46 41.44
CA SER A 598 -19.24 4.63 40.59
C SER A 598 -18.74 6.07 40.58
N TYR A 599 -17.46 6.29 40.91
CA TYR A 599 -16.75 7.54 40.64
C TYR A 599 -16.51 7.69 39.13
N ILE A 600 -16.60 8.93 38.63
CA ILE A 600 -16.33 9.25 37.22
C ILE A 600 -15.06 10.08 37.08
N SER A 601 -14.90 11.11 37.92
CA SER A 601 -13.77 12.04 37.87
C SER A 601 -13.48 12.59 39.26
N ALA A 602 -12.22 12.97 39.51
CA ALA A 602 -11.75 13.55 40.77
C ALA A 602 -10.57 14.52 40.51
N ASP A 603 -10.32 15.45 41.44
CA ASP A 603 -9.22 16.42 41.35
C ASP A 603 -8.72 16.90 42.73
N LEU A 604 -7.48 17.39 42.81
CA LEU A 604 -6.81 17.86 44.03
C LEU A 604 -6.93 19.39 44.18
N ASP A 605 -7.22 19.92 45.37
CA ASP A 605 -7.29 21.38 45.64
C ASP A 605 -5.89 21.98 45.50
N PRO A 606 -5.58 22.85 44.51
CA PRO A 606 -4.20 23.25 44.23
C PRO A 606 -3.59 24.23 45.25
N ALA A 607 -4.33 24.63 46.30
CA ALA A 607 -3.81 25.47 47.39
C ALA A 607 -3.94 24.81 48.79
N ASN A 608 -4.84 23.84 48.99
CA ASN A 608 -5.01 23.17 50.27
C ASN A 608 -4.57 21.70 50.23
N VAL A 609 -3.48 21.41 50.96
CA VAL A 609 -2.88 20.06 51.05
C VAL A 609 -3.85 18.96 51.49
N THR A 610 -4.86 19.22 52.34
CA THR A 610 -5.78 18.18 52.84
C THR A 610 -7.04 17.99 52.00
N ARG A 611 -7.27 18.82 50.97
CA ARG A 611 -8.54 18.81 50.22
C ARG A 611 -8.41 18.26 48.80
N TYR A 612 -9.50 17.65 48.38
CA TYR A 612 -9.74 17.15 47.02
C TYR A 612 -11.25 17.05 46.78
N CYS A 613 -11.67 16.91 45.52
CA CYS A 613 -13.07 16.75 45.15
C CYS A 613 -13.29 15.52 44.26
N THR A 614 -14.51 15.01 44.25
CA THR A 614 -14.92 13.84 43.45
C THR A 614 -16.32 14.04 42.89
N THR A 615 -16.57 13.50 41.69
CA THR A 615 -17.93 13.30 41.14
C THR A 615 -18.25 11.82 40.92
N SER A 616 -19.52 11.46 41.09
CA SER A 616 -20.06 10.11 40.90
C SER A 616 -21.18 10.07 39.86
N ILE A 617 -21.55 8.86 39.43
CA ILE A 617 -22.68 8.55 38.54
C ILE A 617 -23.99 9.25 38.96
N ASN A 618 -24.19 9.47 40.26
CA ASN A 618 -25.35 10.15 40.84
C ASN A 618 -25.34 11.69 40.70
N ARG A 619 -24.50 12.25 39.82
CA ARG A 619 -24.26 13.69 39.62
C ARG A 619 -23.97 14.44 40.93
N SER A 620 -23.22 13.82 41.84
CA SER A 620 -22.91 14.38 43.16
C SER A 620 -21.49 14.94 43.23
N ILE A 621 -21.33 16.24 43.49
CA ILE A 621 -20.02 16.80 43.88
C ILE A 621 -19.84 16.58 45.38
N THR A 622 -18.69 16.04 45.78
CA THR A 622 -18.28 15.96 47.19
C THR A 622 -16.85 16.49 47.34
N ILE A 623 -16.66 17.37 48.34
CA ILE A 623 -15.36 17.88 48.77
C ILE A 623 -14.93 17.09 50.01
N TRP A 624 -13.72 16.55 50.00
CA TRP A 624 -13.17 15.73 51.06
C TRP A 624 -12.08 16.48 51.85
N ASP A 625 -11.80 15.97 53.05
CA ASP A 625 -10.69 16.40 53.90
C ASP A 625 -9.96 15.13 54.33
N THR A 626 -8.68 14.98 54.00
CA THR A 626 -7.89 13.79 54.40
C THR A 626 -7.76 13.66 55.92
N THR A 627 -8.20 14.68 56.68
CA THR A 627 -8.31 14.65 58.15
C THR A 627 -9.66 14.16 58.69
N LYS A 628 -10.64 13.83 57.82
CA LYS A 628 -12.03 13.52 58.21
C LYS A 628 -12.60 12.33 57.46
N PHE A 629 -13.21 11.39 58.19
CA PHE A 629 -13.88 10.20 57.65
C PHE A 629 -15.17 10.45 56.84
N ARG A 630 -15.54 11.71 56.57
CA ARG A 630 -16.70 12.10 55.75
C ARG A 630 -16.40 13.41 55.03
N GLY A 631 -16.94 13.55 53.82
CA GLY A 631 -16.83 14.78 53.03
C GLY A 631 -17.30 16.02 53.80
N ILE A 632 -16.59 17.14 53.61
CA ILE A 632 -16.88 18.44 54.24
C ILE A 632 -18.22 18.99 53.73
N LEU A 633 -18.44 18.86 52.43
CA LEU A 633 -19.57 19.41 51.70
C LEU A 633 -19.91 18.45 50.56
N SER A 634 -21.19 18.17 50.36
CA SER A 634 -21.68 17.33 49.28
C SER A 634 -23.03 17.84 48.80
N GLY A 635 -23.29 17.76 47.50
CA GLY A 635 -24.56 18.14 46.90
C GLY A 635 -24.76 17.56 45.51
N LYS A 636 -26.01 17.51 45.06
CA LYS A 636 -26.36 17.05 43.70
C LYS A 636 -26.38 18.21 42.71
N VAL A 637 -25.71 18.03 41.59
CA VAL A 637 -25.77 18.94 40.44
C VAL A 637 -27.13 18.79 39.76
N PRO A 638 -27.89 19.88 39.55
CA PRO A 638 -29.17 19.83 38.85
C PRO A 638 -29.00 19.33 37.41
N VAL A 639 -30.01 18.61 36.90
CA VAL A 639 -30.03 18.10 35.52
C VAL A 639 -30.39 19.25 34.57
N THR A 640 -29.43 19.67 33.75
CA THR A 640 -29.59 20.68 32.69
C THR A 640 -30.46 20.16 31.55
N ARG A 641 -30.16 18.94 31.08
CA ARG A 641 -30.94 18.13 30.14
C ARG A 641 -30.74 16.64 30.48
N PHE A 642 -31.78 15.83 30.27
CA PHE A 642 -31.66 14.38 30.39
C PHE A 642 -30.87 13.80 29.21
N PHE A 643 -30.02 12.81 29.51
CA PHE A 643 -29.22 12.06 28.55
C PHE A 643 -28.93 10.68 29.15
N GLU A 644 -28.75 9.65 28.31
CA GLU A 644 -28.58 8.24 28.76
C GLU A 644 -27.15 7.87 29.17
N ASP A 645 -26.22 8.83 29.10
CA ASP A 645 -24.82 8.66 29.43
C ASP A 645 -24.42 9.60 30.57
N SER A 646 -23.85 9.01 31.63
CA SER A 646 -23.66 9.63 32.94
C SER A 646 -22.35 10.43 33.07
N TRP A 647 -21.53 10.49 32.02
CA TRP A 647 -20.22 11.15 32.04
C TRP A 647 -20.25 12.60 32.58
N ALA A 648 -19.28 12.89 33.44
CA ALA A 648 -18.98 14.21 33.95
C ALA A 648 -17.50 14.32 34.34
N PHE A 649 -16.89 15.48 34.15
CA PHE A 649 -15.51 15.77 34.56
C PHE A 649 -15.50 16.85 35.66
N ILE A 650 -14.58 16.75 36.61
CA ILE A 650 -14.46 17.74 37.70
C ILE A 650 -13.01 18.22 37.81
N LYS A 651 -12.83 19.54 37.95
CA LYS A 651 -11.53 20.16 38.16
C LYS A 651 -11.65 21.39 39.05
N TYR A 652 -10.69 21.66 39.93
CA TYR A 652 -10.57 22.95 40.61
C TYR A 652 -10.19 24.06 39.62
N ASP A 653 -10.46 25.30 39.99
CA ASP A 653 -9.79 26.43 39.37
C ASP A 653 -8.37 26.61 39.94
N GLU A 654 -7.39 26.78 39.06
CA GLU A 654 -5.95 26.89 39.42
C GLU A 654 -5.61 28.22 40.11
N TYR A 655 -6.43 29.26 39.92
CA TYR A 655 -6.19 30.62 40.42
C TYR A 655 -7.04 30.92 41.67
N ASN A 656 -8.26 30.36 41.75
CA ASN A 656 -9.18 30.53 42.88
C ASN A 656 -9.79 29.20 43.33
N THR A 657 -9.10 28.49 44.24
CA THR A 657 -9.48 27.12 44.66
C THR A 657 -10.80 27.00 45.43
N ASN A 658 -11.46 28.13 45.75
CA ASN A 658 -12.84 28.11 46.20
C ASN A 658 -13.80 27.66 45.08
N ILE A 659 -13.41 27.81 43.82
CA ILE A 659 -14.18 27.50 42.63
C ILE A 659 -13.86 26.08 42.14
N ILE A 660 -14.91 25.28 41.94
CA ILE A 660 -14.87 23.94 41.38
C ILE A 660 -15.66 23.93 40.07
N LYS A 661 -15.01 23.51 38.98
CA LYS A 661 -15.59 23.40 37.65
C LYS A 661 -16.07 21.97 37.43
N TYR A 662 -17.38 21.82 37.26
CA TYR A 662 -18.05 20.57 36.92
C TYR A 662 -18.52 20.65 35.47
N VAL A 663 -18.08 19.72 34.63
CA VAL A 663 -18.41 19.65 33.22
C VAL A 663 -19.31 18.44 32.99
N ASP A 664 -20.46 18.64 32.36
CA ASP A 664 -21.26 17.54 31.82
C ASP A 664 -21.24 17.55 30.28
N ARG A 665 -21.97 16.63 29.65
CA ARG A 665 -22.09 16.51 28.18
C ARG A 665 -22.49 17.80 27.45
N HIS A 666 -22.98 18.84 28.14
CA HIS A 666 -23.51 20.08 27.56
C HIS A 666 -22.84 21.38 28.06
N CYS A 667 -22.53 21.47 29.36
CA CYS A 667 -22.17 22.75 30.00
C CYS A 667 -21.02 22.61 31.02
N VAL A 668 -20.31 23.73 31.25
CA VAL A 668 -19.31 23.93 32.31
C VAL A 668 -19.96 24.75 33.42
N HIS A 669 -20.09 24.14 34.59
CA HIS A 669 -20.70 24.72 35.79
C HIS A 669 -19.63 25.08 36.82
N TYR A 670 -19.65 26.31 37.30
CA TYR A 670 -18.72 26.82 38.30
C TYR A 670 -19.45 26.83 39.65
N TYR A 671 -18.97 26.05 40.62
CA TYR A 671 -19.49 25.98 41.98
C TYR A 671 -18.53 26.68 42.94
N ASP A 672 -19.04 27.59 43.76
CA ASP A 672 -18.29 28.17 44.87
C ASP A 672 -18.47 27.28 46.11
N SER A 673 -17.39 26.64 46.55
CA SER A 673 -17.35 25.77 47.74
C SER A 673 -17.67 26.47 49.06
N ARG A 674 -17.77 27.81 49.06
CA ARG A 674 -18.26 28.62 50.19
C ARG A 674 -19.79 28.72 50.21
N SER A 675 -20.47 28.23 49.18
CA SER A 675 -21.93 28.21 49.00
C SER A 675 -22.48 26.77 48.90
N PRO A 676 -23.79 26.54 49.09
CA PRO A 676 -24.41 25.24 48.85
C PRO A 676 -24.26 24.78 47.40
N ILE A 677 -23.86 23.53 47.19
CA ILE A 677 -23.60 22.89 45.88
C ILE A 677 -24.89 22.72 45.03
N GLU A 678 -26.06 23.04 45.58
CA GLU A 678 -27.37 22.93 44.91
C GLU A 678 -27.54 23.88 43.72
N ARG A 679 -26.73 24.95 43.62
CA ARG A 679 -26.76 25.91 42.50
C ARG A 679 -25.35 26.34 42.10
N PRO A 680 -25.00 26.32 40.80
CA PRO A 680 -23.74 26.87 40.32
C PRO A 680 -23.77 28.40 40.37
N ALA A 681 -22.61 29.01 40.66
CA ALA A 681 -22.40 30.46 40.64
C ALA A 681 -22.34 31.02 39.21
N LEU A 682 -21.79 30.24 38.27
CA LEU A 682 -21.80 30.52 36.83
C LEU A 682 -22.07 29.22 36.06
N THR A 683 -22.77 29.31 34.94
CA THR A 683 -22.94 28.19 34.00
C THR A 683 -22.68 28.70 32.59
N MET A 684 -21.71 28.08 31.93
CA MET A 684 -21.35 28.32 30.53
C MET A 684 -21.80 27.11 29.72
N CYS A 685 -22.53 27.30 28.62
CA CYS A 685 -23.06 26.19 27.82
C CYS A 685 -22.54 26.26 26.39
N PRO A 686 -21.32 25.73 26.11
CA PRO A 686 -20.74 25.70 24.76
C PRO A 686 -21.66 25.04 23.72
N LYS A 687 -22.57 24.17 24.16
CA LYS A 687 -23.57 23.47 23.35
C LYS A 687 -24.36 24.37 22.39
N GLU A 688 -24.54 25.67 22.68
CA GLU A 688 -25.20 26.60 21.75
C GLU A 688 -24.36 26.98 20.52
N SER A 689 -23.06 26.63 20.51
CA SER A 689 -22.10 26.77 19.41
C SER A 689 -21.55 25.42 18.92
N LEU A 690 -22.15 24.32 19.37
CA LEU A 690 -21.89 22.94 18.95
C LEU A 690 -23.14 22.35 18.27
N GLU A 691 -22.96 21.33 17.45
CA GLU A 691 -24.09 20.68 16.78
C GLU A 691 -25.03 19.96 17.79
N ASP A 692 -26.30 19.73 17.41
CA ASP A 692 -27.31 19.08 18.26
C ASP A 692 -26.84 17.71 18.82
N TRP A 693 -25.94 17.02 18.12
CA TRP A 693 -25.35 15.72 18.49
C TRP A 693 -23.92 15.80 19.06
N GLU A 694 -23.24 16.95 18.98
CA GLU A 694 -21.92 17.12 19.60
C GLU A 694 -22.04 17.16 21.14
N TYR A 695 -21.22 16.42 21.87
CA TYR A 695 -21.21 16.41 23.33
C TYR A 695 -19.80 16.63 23.88
N LEU A 696 -19.72 17.33 25.01
CA LEU A 696 -18.45 17.58 25.70
C LEU A 696 -17.87 16.25 26.23
N SER A 697 -16.55 16.12 26.21
CA SER A 697 -15.82 14.86 26.46
C SER A 697 -14.49 15.03 27.21
N SER A 698 -13.95 16.25 27.25
CA SER A 698 -12.71 16.63 27.94
C SER A 698 -12.67 18.13 28.25
N TYR A 699 -11.88 18.52 29.26
CA TYR A 699 -11.76 19.90 29.74
C TYR A 699 -10.36 20.18 30.31
N ILE A 700 -9.80 21.36 30.02
CA ILE A 700 -8.61 21.89 30.70
C ILE A 700 -8.69 23.43 30.80
N GLY A 701 -8.04 24.02 31.81
CA GLY A 701 -7.84 25.48 31.86
C GLY A 701 -6.73 25.93 30.90
N SER A 702 -6.65 27.22 30.59
CA SER A 702 -5.42 27.78 30.01
C SER A 702 -4.33 27.88 31.09
N CYS A 703 -3.08 27.67 30.69
CA CYS A 703 -1.92 27.90 31.56
C CYS A 703 -1.48 29.38 31.63
N LYS A 704 -2.20 30.30 30.94
CA LYS A 704 -1.89 31.74 30.93
C LYS A 704 -3.00 32.67 31.38
N SER A 705 -4.23 32.21 31.58
CA SER A 705 -5.32 33.08 32.01
C SER A 705 -6.40 32.31 32.77
N GLU A 706 -6.88 32.90 33.87
CA GLU A 706 -7.99 32.35 34.67
C GLU A 706 -9.34 32.38 33.92
N TYR A 707 -9.47 33.29 32.94
CA TYR A 707 -10.71 33.47 32.18
C TYR A 707 -10.89 32.44 31.07
N TYR A 708 -9.79 31.88 30.58
CA TYR A 708 -9.75 31.07 29.36
C TYR A 708 -9.65 29.58 29.66
N SER A 709 -10.45 28.77 28.96
CA SER A 709 -10.40 27.30 29.07
C SER A 709 -10.76 26.58 27.78
N TYR A 710 -10.19 25.39 27.60
CA TYR A 710 -10.34 24.56 26.42
C TYR A 710 -11.22 23.35 26.71
N VAL A 711 -12.18 23.08 25.84
CA VAL A 711 -13.16 22.01 26.02
C VAL A 711 -13.32 21.21 24.74
N GLY A 712 -13.04 19.90 24.81
CA GLY A 712 -13.17 18.98 23.69
C GLY A 712 -14.57 18.38 23.64
N SER A 713 -15.23 18.49 22.50
CA SER A 713 -16.35 17.62 22.12
C SER A 713 -15.85 16.36 21.40
N ASN A 714 -16.75 15.50 20.96
CA ASN A 714 -16.48 14.38 20.07
C ASN A 714 -16.10 14.76 18.62
N LEU A 715 -16.03 16.06 18.27
CA LEU A 715 -15.67 16.56 16.93
C LEU A 715 -14.69 17.75 16.96
N SER A 716 -14.78 18.57 18.00
CA SER A 716 -14.26 19.93 18.03
C SER A 716 -13.55 20.25 19.35
N LEU A 717 -12.54 21.13 19.29
CA LEU A 717 -12.05 21.83 20.48
C LEU A 717 -12.63 23.25 20.49
N CYS A 718 -13.10 23.72 21.64
CA CYS A 718 -13.58 25.09 21.82
C CYS A 718 -12.76 25.83 22.89
N LEU A 719 -12.39 27.08 22.61
CA LEU A 719 -11.89 28.04 23.60
C LEU A 719 -13.06 28.85 24.16
N LEU A 720 -13.19 28.87 25.49
CA LEU A 720 -14.24 29.56 26.23
C LEU A 720 -13.68 30.73 27.04
N ASP A 721 -14.49 31.77 27.25
CA ASP A 721 -14.19 32.93 28.11
C ASP A 721 -15.24 33.07 29.22
N SER A 722 -14.83 32.94 30.49
CA SER A 722 -15.74 32.99 31.64
C SER A 722 -16.32 34.38 31.90
N ARG A 723 -15.73 35.45 31.35
CA ARG A 723 -16.22 36.83 31.48
C ARG A 723 -17.40 37.10 30.54
N ASN A 724 -17.58 36.31 29.48
CA ASN A 724 -18.63 36.50 28.47
C ASN A 724 -19.51 35.25 28.30
N PRO A 725 -20.35 34.89 29.30
CA PRO A 725 -21.18 33.69 29.24
C PRO A 725 -22.22 33.72 28.09
N SER A 726 -22.71 34.89 27.68
CA SER A 726 -23.66 35.03 26.56
C SER A 726 -23.02 34.78 25.18
N SER A 727 -21.70 34.87 25.05
CA SER A 727 -20.93 34.34 23.92
C SER A 727 -19.84 33.38 24.40
N THR A 728 -20.26 32.34 25.13
CA THR A 728 -19.40 31.33 25.78
C THR A 728 -18.20 30.84 24.94
N VAL A 729 -18.34 30.66 23.62
CA VAL A 729 -17.26 30.20 22.72
C VAL A 729 -16.70 31.35 21.89
N ILE A 730 -15.39 31.56 21.91
CA ILE A 730 -14.68 32.55 21.05
C ILE A 730 -14.07 31.86 19.81
N LYS A 731 -13.40 30.72 20.00
CA LYS A 731 -12.74 29.97 18.93
C LYS A 731 -13.15 28.50 18.95
N LYS A 732 -13.34 27.91 17.77
CA LYS A 732 -13.63 26.48 17.55
C LYS A 732 -12.68 25.93 16.49
N TRP A 733 -12.03 24.80 16.81
CA TRP A 733 -11.17 23.99 15.93
C TRP A 733 -11.80 22.61 15.72
N THR A 734 -11.52 21.91 14.62
CA THR A 734 -11.94 20.51 14.38
C THR A 734 -10.74 19.58 14.51
N HIS A 735 -10.81 18.57 15.39
CA HIS A 735 -9.64 17.73 15.72
C HIS A 735 -9.54 16.40 14.94
N GLN A 736 -10.53 16.07 14.10
CA GLN A 736 -10.48 14.96 13.14
C GLN A 736 -10.27 13.54 13.73
N PHE A 737 -10.59 13.32 15.01
CA PHE A 737 -10.53 11.98 15.62
C PHE A 737 -11.77 11.15 15.29
N LYS A 738 -11.63 9.81 15.29
CA LYS A 738 -12.76 8.87 15.16
C LYS A 738 -13.40 8.57 16.51
N SER A 739 -12.66 8.73 17.60
CA SER A 739 -13.15 8.62 18.97
C SER A 739 -13.06 9.94 19.73
N SER A 740 -13.87 10.11 20.76
CA SER A 740 -13.87 11.34 21.55
C SER A 740 -12.53 11.55 22.27
N PRO A 741 -11.99 12.78 22.35
CA PRO A 741 -10.80 13.08 23.13
C PRO A 741 -11.05 12.82 24.62
N LEU A 742 -10.15 12.03 25.23
CA LEU A 742 -10.19 11.63 26.64
C LEU A 742 -9.11 12.31 27.48
N PHE A 743 -8.00 12.60 26.82
CA PHE A 743 -6.81 13.17 27.42
C PHE A 743 -6.63 14.57 26.83
N THR A 744 -6.38 15.54 27.68
CA THR A 744 -6.22 16.94 27.28
C THR A 744 -5.26 17.61 28.25
N ASP A 745 -4.25 18.28 27.72
CA ASP A 745 -3.17 18.88 28.49
C ASP A 745 -2.69 20.18 27.83
N VAL A 746 -2.07 21.06 28.61
CA VAL A 746 -1.56 22.35 28.14
C VAL A 746 -0.15 22.60 28.65
N CYS A 747 0.71 23.12 27.78
CA CYS A 747 2.03 23.58 28.17
C CYS A 747 2.42 24.87 27.45
N PHE A 748 3.37 25.62 28.03
CA PHE A 748 3.73 26.95 27.56
C PHE A 748 5.22 27.06 27.28
N ARG A 749 5.57 27.65 26.13
CA ARG A 749 6.94 27.99 25.74
C ARG A 749 6.98 29.39 25.16
N GLU A 750 7.86 30.25 25.67
CA GLU A 750 8.13 31.61 25.17
C GLU A 750 6.87 32.51 25.16
N ASN A 751 6.12 32.58 24.05
CA ASN A 751 4.84 33.26 23.93
C ASN A 751 3.70 32.36 23.39
N LYS A 752 3.91 31.04 23.35
CA LYS A 752 2.98 30.08 22.74
C LYS A 752 2.53 29.02 23.74
N GLU A 753 1.22 28.80 23.75
CA GLU A 753 0.55 27.70 24.43
C GLU A 753 0.30 26.57 23.43
N PHE A 754 0.74 25.37 23.79
CA PHE A 754 0.50 24.13 23.07
C PHE A 754 -0.65 23.42 23.80
N VAL A 755 -1.77 23.22 23.10
CA VAL A 755 -2.93 22.49 23.61
C VAL A 755 -2.93 21.10 22.99
N ILE A 756 -2.70 20.07 23.81
CA ILE A 756 -2.62 18.67 23.39
C ILE A 756 -3.98 18.02 23.66
N ILE A 757 -4.48 17.26 22.69
CA ILE A 757 -5.64 16.39 22.83
C ILE A 757 -5.32 15.00 22.27
N ALA A 758 -5.84 13.94 22.90
CA ALA A 758 -5.72 12.57 22.42
C ALA A 758 -6.94 11.71 22.74
N SER A 759 -7.21 10.71 21.89
CA SER A 759 -8.27 9.71 22.06
C SER A 759 -7.69 8.36 22.54
N GLN A 760 -8.57 7.40 22.83
CA GLN A 760 -8.21 6.02 23.17
C GLN A 760 -7.57 5.25 21.99
N ILE A 761 -7.64 5.76 20.76
CA ILE A 761 -7.10 5.11 19.56
C ILE A 761 -5.62 5.49 19.38
N PRO A 762 -4.70 4.52 19.24
CA PRO A 762 -3.28 4.81 19.04
C PRO A 762 -3.03 5.66 17.79
N GLY A 763 -2.24 6.73 17.95
CA GLY A 763 -2.00 7.73 16.90
C GLY A 763 -3.07 8.81 16.76
N GLU A 764 -4.23 8.71 17.43
CA GLU A 764 -5.18 9.84 17.51
C GLU A 764 -4.69 10.84 18.58
N THR A 765 -3.82 11.74 18.15
CA THR A 765 -3.33 12.88 18.92
C THR A 765 -3.26 14.11 18.01
N ALA A 766 -3.61 15.27 18.55
CA ALA A 766 -3.55 16.54 17.85
C ALA A 766 -3.08 17.64 18.80
N ILE A 767 -2.35 18.60 18.24
CA ILE A 767 -1.70 19.70 18.95
C ILE A 767 -2.13 21.00 18.28
N ILE A 768 -2.70 21.91 19.06
CA ILE A 768 -3.14 23.24 18.61
C ILE A 768 -2.19 24.28 19.23
N LEU A 769 -1.69 25.19 18.39
CA LEU A 769 -0.69 26.19 18.78
C LEU A 769 -1.33 27.57 18.84
N ASN A 770 -1.34 28.17 20.02
CA ASN A 770 -1.98 29.44 20.32
C ASN A 770 -0.94 30.45 20.82
N SER A 771 -0.84 31.60 20.16
CA SER A 771 0.13 32.67 20.49
C SER A 771 -0.54 33.73 21.37
N TRP A 772 0.11 34.11 22.47
CA TRP A 772 -0.44 35.00 23.49
C TRP A 772 0.30 36.34 23.50
N ASN A 773 -0.43 37.44 23.29
CA ASN A 773 0.10 38.81 23.36
C ASN A 773 -0.09 39.42 24.77
N SER A 774 -1.23 39.16 25.40
CA SER A 774 -1.54 39.49 26.80
C SER A 774 -2.40 38.38 27.43
N SER A 775 -2.47 38.30 28.76
CA SER A 775 -3.31 37.31 29.47
C SER A 775 -4.80 37.66 29.53
N GLU A 776 -5.18 38.87 29.11
CA GLU A 776 -6.56 39.37 29.16
C GLU A 776 -7.28 39.27 27.80
N GLU A 777 -6.53 39.19 26.70
CA GLU A 777 -7.03 39.08 25.33
C GLU A 777 -7.05 37.61 24.84
N PRO A 778 -7.91 37.27 23.86
CA PRO A 778 -7.98 35.91 23.34
C PRO A 778 -6.76 35.59 22.46
N PRO A 779 -6.08 34.44 22.64
CA PRO A 779 -4.86 34.13 21.93
C PRO A 779 -5.07 33.93 20.44
N GLU A 780 -4.07 34.30 19.65
CA GLU A 780 -4.07 34.18 18.20
C GLU A 780 -3.72 32.76 17.75
N SER A 781 -4.29 32.29 16.64
CA SER A 781 -4.22 30.89 16.23
C SER A 781 -4.26 30.80 14.71
N TYR A 782 -3.08 30.62 14.10
CA TYR A 782 -2.86 30.64 12.65
C TYR A 782 -2.49 29.27 12.06
N SER A 783 -2.06 28.33 12.90
CA SER A 783 -1.73 26.96 12.50
C SER A 783 -2.95 26.05 12.55
N THR A 784 -3.03 25.12 11.60
CA THR A 784 -3.96 24.00 11.68
C THR A 784 -3.57 23.01 12.80
N PRO A 785 -4.51 22.22 13.34
CA PRO A 785 -4.19 21.18 14.32
C PRO A 785 -3.17 20.17 13.76
N PHE A 786 -2.07 19.97 14.48
CA PHE A 786 -0.94 19.12 14.09
C PHE A 786 -1.01 17.74 14.73
N SER A 787 -0.95 16.67 13.93
CA SER A 787 -0.84 15.30 14.45
C SER A 787 0.62 14.83 14.41
N PRO A 788 1.24 14.56 15.58
CA PRO A 788 2.63 14.07 15.65
C PRO A 788 2.73 12.58 15.24
N PRO A 789 3.90 12.10 14.79
CA PRO A 789 4.13 10.71 14.41
C PRO A 789 3.89 9.72 15.55
N SER A 790 3.31 8.57 15.20
CA SER A 790 2.96 7.49 16.13
C SER A 790 4.09 6.46 16.35
N CYS A 791 3.92 5.63 17.39
CA CYS A 791 4.80 4.47 17.63
C CYS A 791 4.75 3.45 16.48
N ILE A 792 3.63 3.35 15.76
CA ILE A 792 3.48 2.49 14.58
C ILE A 792 4.31 3.02 13.41
N GLU A 793 4.36 4.33 13.21
CA GLU A 793 5.24 4.95 12.21
C GLU A 793 6.72 4.82 12.58
N THR A 794 7.05 4.86 13.87
CA THR A 794 8.41 4.53 14.35
C THR A 794 8.79 3.08 14.02
N LEU A 795 7.84 2.14 14.14
CA LEU A 795 8.07 0.75 13.71
C LEU A 795 8.25 0.65 12.18
N MET A 796 7.44 1.36 11.37
CA MET A 796 7.61 1.39 9.91
C MET A 796 8.94 2.01 9.47
N ALA A 797 9.38 3.09 10.12
CA ALA A 797 10.68 3.72 9.94
C ALA A 797 11.85 2.81 10.38
N SER A 798 11.60 1.91 11.35
CA SER A 798 12.56 0.88 11.73
C SER A 798 12.66 -0.21 10.66
N HIS A 799 11.52 -0.73 10.19
CA HIS A 799 11.45 -1.73 9.12
C HIS A 799 12.17 -1.26 7.84
N SER A 800 11.98 -0.01 7.43
CA SER A 800 12.63 0.54 6.22
C SER A 800 14.15 0.67 6.35
N GLN A 801 14.69 0.70 7.57
CA GLN A 801 16.12 0.62 7.87
C GLN A 801 16.61 -0.81 8.20
N GLY A 802 15.80 -1.85 7.98
CA GLY A 802 16.15 -3.25 8.31
C GLY A 802 16.24 -3.52 9.83
N LYS A 803 15.55 -2.72 10.64
CA LYS A 803 15.51 -2.81 12.11
C LYS A 803 14.10 -3.23 12.57
N CYS A 804 14.00 -3.75 13.79
CA CYS A 804 12.76 -4.16 14.45
C CYS A 804 11.83 -5.09 13.63
N LEU A 805 12.34 -6.20 13.08
CA LEU A 805 11.61 -7.06 12.15
C LEU A 805 10.56 -8.00 12.81
N SER A 806 10.29 -7.89 14.12
CA SER A 806 9.36 -8.76 14.84
C SER A 806 7.88 -8.42 14.58
N PRO A 807 7.08 -9.35 14.02
CA PRO A 807 5.64 -9.12 13.82
C PRO A 807 4.84 -9.06 15.13
N GLN A 808 5.44 -9.42 16.28
CA GLN A 808 4.79 -9.28 17.59
C GLN A 808 4.71 -7.81 18.05
N LEU A 809 5.64 -6.98 17.57
CA LEU A 809 5.76 -5.59 17.98
C LEU A 809 4.59 -4.74 17.48
N GLN A 810 4.09 -5.00 16.26
CA GLN A 810 2.96 -4.26 15.69
C GLN A 810 1.69 -4.37 16.53
N ASN A 811 1.31 -5.58 16.98
CA ASN A 811 0.10 -5.76 17.80
C ASN A 811 0.19 -4.97 19.12
N ARG A 812 1.37 -4.96 19.74
CA ARG A 812 1.62 -4.28 21.02
C ARG A 812 1.59 -2.75 20.90
N LEU A 813 2.04 -2.21 19.76
CA LEU A 813 1.98 -0.77 19.47
C LEU A 813 0.60 -0.30 18.96
N SER A 814 -0.33 -1.24 18.71
CA SER A 814 -1.74 -0.99 18.38
C SER A 814 -2.68 -1.12 19.59
N LEU A 815 -2.16 -1.29 20.81
CA LEU A 815 -2.94 -1.33 22.05
C LEU A 815 -3.36 0.08 22.47
N CYS A 816 -4.59 0.24 22.96
CA CYS A 816 -5.25 1.53 23.18
C CYS A 816 -4.53 2.45 24.15
N ASN A 817 -4.65 3.77 23.93
CA ASN A 817 -4.10 4.77 24.82
C ASN A 817 -4.89 4.82 26.15
N THR A 818 -4.20 4.86 27.28
CA THR A 818 -4.77 5.06 28.62
C THR A 818 -4.26 6.33 29.31
N GLY A 819 -3.20 6.94 28.82
CA GLY A 819 -2.68 8.22 29.31
C GLY A 819 -1.92 8.99 28.23
N CYS A 820 -1.96 10.32 28.33
CA CYS A 820 -1.27 11.25 27.45
C CYS A 820 -1.03 12.54 28.23
N MET A 821 0.20 13.06 28.22
CA MET A 821 0.57 14.30 28.89
C MET A 821 1.68 15.03 28.13
N ALA A 822 1.80 16.34 28.34
CA ALA A 822 2.91 17.16 27.87
C ALA A 822 3.81 17.58 29.04
N THR A 823 5.06 17.91 28.74
CA THR A 823 5.99 18.51 29.71
C THR A 823 7.00 19.41 28.98
N VAL A 824 7.56 20.38 29.69
CA VAL A 824 8.58 21.29 29.17
C VAL A 824 9.85 21.08 29.97
N ASP A 825 10.96 20.77 29.31
CA ASP A 825 12.24 20.70 30.01
C ASP A 825 12.67 22.10 30.46
N THR A 826 12.97 22.24 31.75
CA THR A 826 13.15 23.56 32.37
C THR A 826 14.48 24.22 32.00
N PRO A 827 15.59 23.47 31.80
CA PRO A 827 16.82 24.00 31.23
C PRO A 827 16.78 24.33 29.73
N SER A 828 16.19 23.48 28.87
CA SER A 828 16.23 23.71 27.40
C SER A 828 15.03 24.45 26.82
N GLY A 829 13.88 24.42 27.49
CA GLY A 829 12.60 24.92 26.97
C GLY A 829 11.93 23.98 25.96
N ASP A 830 12.40 22.74 25.79
CA ASP A 830 11.84 21.80 24.82
C ASP A 830 10.54 21.16 25.30
N VAL A 831 9.57 21.11 24.39
CA VAL A 831 8.25 20.51 24.61
C VAL A 831 8.30 19.03 24.26
N PHE A 832 7.98 18.18 25.24
CA PHE A 832 7.89 16.73 25.09
C PHE A 832 6.45 16.25 25.33
N LEU A 833 5.98 15.35 24.46
CA LEU A 833 4.75 14.58 24.63
C LEU A 833 5.11 13.19 25.15
N LEU A 834 4.35 12.70 26.12
CA LEU A 834 4.43 11.33 26.62
C LEU A 834 3.07 10.65 26.47
N THR A 835 3.07 9.40 25.99
CA THR A 835 1.86 8.58 25.81
C THR A 835 2.01 7.22 26.49
N GLN A 836 0.91 6.68 26.99
CA GLN A 836 0.82 5.39 27.68
C GLN A 836 -0.26 4.50 27.04
N ASN A 837 0.05 3.23 26.79
CA ASN A 837 -0.92 2.23 26.30
C ASN A 837 -1.56 1.40 27.44
N SER A 838 -2.57 0.60 27.11
CA SER A 838 -3.34 -0.26 28.04
C SER A 838 -2.52 -1.31 28.81
N VAL A 839 -1.32 -1.65 28.32
CA VAL A 839 -0.35 -2.52 29.01
C VAL A 839 0.73 -1.73 29.77
N ASN A 840 0.57 -0.42 29.86
CA ASN A 840 1.39 0.53 30.61
C ASN A 840 2.81 0.78 30.06
N ASP A 841 3.05 0.46 28.79
CA ASP A 841 4.25 0.94 28.09
C ASP A 841 4.16 2.46 27.91
N ILE A 842 5.26 3.17 28.16
CA ILE A 842 5.34 4.64 28.01
C ILE A 842 6.34 5.00 26.92
N PHE A 843 5.90 5.86 26.02
CA PHE A 843 6.68 6.43 24.91
C PHE A 843 6.76 7.95 25.06
N TYR A 844 7.81 8.58 24.51
CA TYR A 844 7.96 10.03 24.50
C TYR A 844 8.54 10.55 23.18
N GLN A 845 8.18 11.77 22.79
CA GLN A 845 8.74 12.48 21.64
C GLN A 845 8.89 13.98 21.88
N GLY A 846 9.89 14.60 21.27
CA GLY A 846 10.04 16.06 21.23
C GLY A 846 9.19 16.66 20.10
N ILE A 847 8.59 17.83 20.34
CA ILE A 847 7.67 18.53 19.41
C ILE A 847 8.16 19.95 19.04
N GLY A 848 9.15 20.49 19.76
CA GLY A 848 9.65 21.86 19.57
C GLY A 848 10.80 22.01 18.57
N HIS A 849 11.11 21.00 17.74
CA HIS A 849 12.32 21.01 16.92
C HIS A 849 12.24 22.03 15.78
N GLN A 850 13.16 23.00 15.74
CA GLN A 850 13.20 24.00 14.68
C GLN A 850 13.76 23.42 13.35
N GLU A 851 14.66 22.45 13.43
CA GLU A 851 15.25 21.77 12.27
C GLU A 851 14.32 20.69 11.71
N GLN A 852 14.36 20.47 10.39
CA GLN A 852 13.58 19.45 9.71
C GLN A 852 14.16 18.04 9.97
N LEU A 853 13.40 17.19 10.66
CA LEU A 853 13.84 15.85 11.04
C LEU A 853 13.47 14.80 9.99
N ASP A 854 14.44 14.42 9.16
CA ASP A 854 14.31 13.30 8.21
C ASP A 854 14.50 11.92 8.88
N LEU A 855 14.40 10.84 8.10
CA LEU A 855 14.53 9.46 8.57
C LEU A 855 15.94 9.12 9.13
N TYR A 856 16.96 9.90 8.82
CA TYR A 856 18.36 9.68 9.21
C TYR A 856 18.89 10.71 10.23
N SER A 857 18.09 11.74 10.54
CA SER A 857 18.36 12.72 11.59
C SER A 857 18.69 12.07 12.93
N LEU A 858 19.53 12.74 13.72
CA LEU A 858 20.08 12.20 14.97
C LEU A 858 18.98 11.76 15.96
N GLU A 859 17.88 12.52 16.06
CA GLU A 859 16.75 12.18 16.94
C GLU A 859 15.97 10.96 16.47
N ASN A 860 15.72 10.83 15.17
CA ASN A 860 15.03 9.66 14.63
C ASN A 860 15.95 8.42 14.69
N CYS A 861 17.26 8.56 14.48
CA CYS A 861 18.21 7.49 14.75
C CYS A 861 18.24 7.03 16.22
N LYS A 862 18.15 7.96 17.19
CA LYS A 862 17.99 7.62 18.62
C LYS A 862 16.69 6.83 18.87
N ALA A 863 15.58 7.24 18.25
CA ALA A 863 14.28 6.56 18.36
C ALA A 863 14.34 5.12 17.86
N LEU A 864 14.83 4.92 16.62
CA LEU A 864 14.95 3.59 16.00
C LEU A 864 15.92 2.68 16.75
N TYR A 865 17.00 3.22 17.31
CA TYR A 865 17.92 2.46 18.15
C TYR A 865 17.28 2.04 19.48
N LYS A 866 16.58 2.96 20.18
CA LYS A 866 15.81 2.62 21.38
C LYS A 866 14.76 1.55 21.10
N LEU A 867 14.00 1.65 20.01
CA LEU A 867 13.00 0.65 19.63
C LEU A 867 13.63 -0.72 19.32
N LYS A 868 14.83 -0.76 18.73
CA LYS A 868 15.58 -2.01 18.48
C LYS A 868 16.08 -2.69 19.77
N ILE A 869 16.47 -1.92 20.79
CA ILE A 869 16.75 -2.48 22.13
C ILE A 869 15.45 -2.97 22.76
N TRP A 870 14.38 -2.19 22.67
CA TRP A 870 13.07 -2.50 23.25
C TRP A 870 12.48 -3.80 22.68
N GLU A 871 12.57 -4.01 21.37
CA GLU A 871 12.20 -5.27 20.71
C GLU A 871 12.96 -6.47 21.29
N ARG A 872 14.28 -6.34 21.49
CA ARG A 872 15.09 -7.42 22.08
C ARG A 872 14.60 -7.79 23.49
N GLU A 873 14.18 -6.80 24.29
CA GLU A 873 13.59 -7.06 25.61
C GLU A 873 12.14 -7.60 25.53
N VAL A 874 11.34 -7.20 24.53
CA VAL A 874 10.03 -7.82 24.25
C VAL A 874 10.24 -9.30 23.95
N LEU A 875 11.16 -9.64 23.04
CA LEU A 875 11.47 -11.01 22.65
C LEU A 875 12.02 -11.85 23.81
N LYS A 876 12.88 -11.28 24.67
CA LYS A 876 13.38 -11.94 25.91
C LYS A 876 12.24 -12.22 26.90
N ASN A 877 11.40 -11.23 27.21
CA ASN A 877 10.24 -11.44 28.08
C ASN A 877 9.28 -12.49 27.46
N SER A 878 9.06 -12.43 26.14
CA SER A 878 8.22 -13.39 25.41
C SER A 878 8.81 -14.81 25.31
N CYS A 879 10.09 -15.04 25.63
CA CYS A 879 10.70 -16.38 25.62
C CYS A 879 10.76 -17.06 27.00
N HIS A 880 10.54 -16.33 28.10
CA HIS A 880 10.64 -16.84 29.46
C HIS A 880 9.35 -17.42 30.05
N ASP A 881 8.18 -17.04 29.52
CA ASP A 881 6.93 -17.74 29.82
C ASP A 881 6.78 -18.98 28.92
N ILE A 882 6.67 -20.13 29.59
CA ILE A 882 6.62 -21.43 28.95
C ILE A 882 5.24 -21.77 28.42
N VAL A 883 5.22 -22.44 27.27
CA VAL A 883 4.05 -23.25 26.83
C VAL A 883 3.86 -24.40 27.83
N SER A 884 2.93 -24.22 28.77
CA SER A 884 2.50 -25.28 29.70
C SER A 884 2.19 -26.57 28.93
N PRO A 885 2.65 -27.74 29.41
CA PRO A 885 2.38 -29.00 28.71
C PRO A 885 0.88 -29.28 28.66
N LEU A 886 0.44 -30.01 27.63
CA LEU A 886 -0.95 -30.45 27.45
C LEU A 886 -1.36 -31.40 28.59
N VAL A 887 -1.89 -30.84 29.67
CA VAL A 887 -2.52 -31.62 30.74
C VAL A 887 -3.81 -32.23 30.21
N VAL A 888 -3.82 -33.55 30.06
CA VAL A 888 -5.04 -34.30 29.74
C VAL A 888 -6.05 -34.10 30.88
N THR A 889 -7.10 -33.33 30.62
CA THR A 889 -8.15 -33.09 31.61
C THR A 889 -8.84 -34.41 31.97
N GLN A 890 -8.99 -34.73 33.26
CA GLN A 890 -9.64 -35.96 33.73
C GLN A 890 -11.17 -36.00 33.52
N ARG A 891 -11.70 -35.29 32.51
CA ARG A 891 -13.13 -35.33 32.15
C ARG A 891 -13.42 -36.60 31.34
N THR A 892 -13.81 -37.65 32.05
CA THR A 892 -14.10 -39.01 31.55
C THR A 892 -15.31 -39.14 30.61
N SER A 893 -15.85 -38.04 30.06
CA SER A 893 -16.96 -38.09 29.11
C SER A 893 -16.86 -37.01 28.03
N ALA A 894 -16.89 -37.43 26.77
CA ALA A 894 -17.02 -36.54 25.62
C ALA A 894 -18.38 -35.81 25.56
N ARG A 895 -19.37 -36.17 26.40
CA ARG A 895 -20.71 -35.56 26.40
C ARG A 895 -20.69 -34.04 26.58
N ASP A 896 -19.83 -33.50 27.45
CA ASP A 896 -19.74 -32.04 27.67
C ASP A 896 -19.20 -31.30 26.44
N MET A 897 -18.17 -31.84 25.78
CA MET A 897 -17.67 -31.28 24.52
C MET A 897 -18.72 -31.40 23.41
N LEU A 898 -19.33 -32.58 23.26
CA LEU A 898 -20.34 -32.82 22.23
C LEU A 898 -21.56 -31.91 22.42
N ARG A 899 -21.98 -31.67 23.68
CA ARG A 899 -23.05 -30.73 24.05
C ARG A 899 -22.74 -29.29 23.62
N ASN A 900 -21.47 -28.87 23.60
CA ASN A 900 -21.09 -27.56 23.08
C ASN A 900 -21.07 -27.54 21.54
N PHE A 901 -20.61 -28.60 20.87
CA PHE A 901 -20.61 -28.69 19.40
C PHE A 901 -22.02 -28.89 18.78
N THR A 902 -22.97 -29.45 19.54
CA THR A 902 -24.39 -29.56 19.17
C THR A 902 -25.24 -28.42 19.72
N ASN A 903 -24.66 -27.46 20.46
CA ASN A 903 -25.39 -26.30 20.97
C ASN A 903 -25.79 -25.36 19.83
N GLN A 904 -27.04 -25.45 19.38
CA GLN A 904 -27.58 -24.60 18.32
C GLN A 904 -27.54 -23.09 18.65
N LYS A 905 -27.39 -22.70 19.93
CA LYS A 905 -27.15 -21.29 20.31
C LYS A 905 -25.80 -20.72 19.81
N LEU A 906 -24.86 -21.55 19.32
CA LEU A 906 -23.52 -21.13 18.89
C LEU A 906 -23.29 -21.23 17.37
N LYS A 907 -24.36 -21.28 16.55
CA LYS A 907 -24.26 -21.40 15.07
C LYS A 907 -25.08 -20.36 14.29
N SER A 908 -24.98 -19.10 14.69
CA SER A 908 -25.20 -17.90 13.88
C SER A 908 -24.74 -16.67 14.69
N SER A 909 -24.36 -15.54 14.09
CA SER A 909 -24.28 -15.17 12.66
C SER A 909 -22.89 -14.62 12.29
N ALA A 910 -22.62 -14.46 10.99
CA ALA A 910 -21.56 -13.57 10.54
C ALA A 910 -21.99 -12.10 10.71
N TYR A 911 -21.02 -11.19 10.67
CA TYR A 911 -21.28 -9.74 10.64
C TYR A 911 -22.16 -9.34 9.45
N ASN A 912 -23.17 -8.50 9.71
CA ASN A 912 -23.63 -7.43 8.81
C ASN A 912 -24.62 -6.51 9.55
N ASN A 913 -24.20 -5.25 9.70
CA ASN A 913 -24.96 -3.99 9.79
C ASN A 913 -26.09 -3.77 10.85
N GLU A 914 -25.93 -2.63 11.53
CA GLU A 914 -26.92 -1.70 12.08
C GLU A 914 -28.30 -1.64 11.36
N PRO A 915 -29.41 -1.36 12.09
CA PRO A 915 -29.62 -0.03 12.71
C PRO A 915 -30.23 0.01 14.13
N ASP A 916 -30.23 1.22 14.71
CA ASP A 916 -30.67 1.55 16.08
C ASP A 916 -32.20 1.60 16.30
N GLU A 917 -32.58 1.47 17.59
CA GLU A 917 -33.93 1.70 18.14
C GLU A 917 -34.28 3.21 18.23
N PRO A 918 -35.58 3.61 18.24
CA PRO A 918 -35.98 4.99 18.01
C PRO A 918 -36.29 5.80 19.29
N PHE A 919 -35.55 6.89 19.52
CA PHE A 919 -35.97 7.94 20.48
C PHE A 919 -36.75 9.08 19.80
N ASN A 920 -37.92 9.40 20.37
CA ASN A 920 -38.97 10.14 19.69
C ASN A 920 -39.14 11.58 20.21
N HIS A 921 -38.18 12.44 19.89
CA HIS A 921 -38.36 13.90 19.87
C HIS A 921 -37.98 14.48 18.51
N ASN A 922 -38.44 15.70 18.20
CA ASN A 922 -38.03 16.43 17.01
C ASN A 922 -36.91 17.44 17.38
N PRO A 923 -35.64 17.14 17.09
CA PRO A 923 -34.52 18.07 17.28
C PRO A 923 -34.48 19.13 16.18
N LYS A 924 -33.66 20.18 16.34
CA LYS A 924 -33.62 21.28 15.37
C LYS A 924 -32.99 20.89 14.04
N TRP A 925 -32.24 19.79 13.99
CA TRP A 925 -31.78 19.20 12.73
C TRP A 925 -32.88 18.53 11.88
N LYS A 926 -34.11 18.32 12.40
CA LYS A 926 -35.27 17.92 11.57
C LYS A 926 -35.81 19.10 10.74
N ARG A 927 -34.95 19.54 9.83
CA ARG A 927 -35.29 20.13 8.54
C ARG A 927 -36.38 19.28 7.86
N SER A 928 -37.25 19.91 7.10
CA SER A 928 -38.29 19.21 6.33
C SER A 928 -37.66 18.21 5.35
N VAL A 929 -38.41 17.17 4.94
CA VAL A 929 -37.93 16.23 3.90
C VAL A 929 -37.62 16.96 2.59
N ALA A 930 -38.29 18.09 2.31
CA ALA A 930 -37.94 18.97 1.19
C ALA A 930 -36.53 19.57 1.36
N GLU A 931 -36.23 20.20 2.51
CA GLU A 931 -34.90 20.74 2.81
C GLU A 931 -33.81 19.66 2.88
N LEU A 932 -34.09 18.48 3.44
CA LEU A 932 -33.12 17.38 3.49
C LEU A 932 -32.78 16.85 2.09
N ASN A 933 -33.70 16.87 1.14
CA ASN A 933 -33.39 16.58 -0.27
C ASN A 933 -32.74 17.77 -1.02
N THR A 934 -32.55 18.95 -0.38
CA THR A 934 -31.69 20.02 -0.91
C THR A 934 -30.24 19.97 -0.40
N TYR A 935 -29.95 19.13 0.61
CA TYR A 935 -28.57 18.82 0.98
C TYR A 935 -27.97 17.81 0.01
N VAL A 936 -26.90 18.21 -0.67
CA VAL A 936 -26.00 17.34 -1.41
C VAL A 936 -24.64 17.42 -0.73
N ASP A 937 -24.04 16.28 -0.40
CA ASP A 937 -22.64 16.26 -0.02
C ASP A 937 -21.80 16.55 -1.28
N ILE A 938 -21.28 17.77 -1.34
CA ILE A 938 -20.48 18.29 -2.45
C ILE A 938 -19.03 17.80 -2.47
N PHE A 939 -18.64 16.94 -1.52
CA PHE A 939 -17.34 16.27 -1.51
C PHE A 939 -17.44 14.75 -1.55
N ALA A 940 -18.58 14.13 -1.21
CA ALA A 940 -18.78 12.70 -1.39
C ALA A 940 -18.46 12.20 -2.81
N PRO A 941 -18.84 12.89 -3.91
CA PRO A 941 -18.44 12.45 -5.25
C PRO A 941 -16.91 12.45 -5.42
N GLU A 942 -16.22 13.53 -5.06
CA GLU A 942 -14.77 13.68 -5.09
C GLU A 942 -14.02 12.68 -4.18
N LEU A 943 -14.56 12.39 -3.00
CA LEU A 943 -13.99 11.47 -2.00
C LEU A 943 -14.21 10.00 -2.37
N LEU A 944 -15.29 9.69 -3.09
CA LEU A 944 -15.64 8.33 -3.51
C LEU A 944 -15.17 7.99 -4.94
N ALA A 945 -14.86 9.00 -5.78
CA ALA A 945 -14.23 8.84 -7.09
C ALA A 945 -12.94 7.98 -7.13
N PRO A 946 -12.08 7.93 -6.09
CA PRO A 946 -10.93 7.03 -6.05
C PRO A 946 -11.28 5.53 -5.98
N TRP A 947 -12.53 5.20 -5.61
CA TRP A 947 -13.07 3.85 -5.47
C TRP A 947 -14.25 3.56 -6.42
N GLU A 948 -14.48 4.45 -7.40
CA GLU A 948 -15.44 4.27 -8.50
C GLU A 948 -16.90 4.01 -8.07
N MET A 949 -17.28 4.43 -6.86
CA MET A 949 -18.69 4.53 -6.42
C MET A 949 -19.44 5.71 -7.07
N LEU A 950 -19.13 6.01 -8.33
CA LEU A 950 -19.77 7.03 -9.17
C LEU A 950 -20.52 6.40 -10.34
N ALA A 951 -21.55 5.63 -10.01
CA ALA A 951 -22.63 5.33 -10.93
C ALA A 951 -23.86 6.15 -10.50
N GLU A 952 -24.28 7.05 -11.40
CA GLU A 952 -25.52 7.82 -11.42
C GLU A 952 -26.49 7.54 -10.26
N THR A 953 -26.60 8.46 -9.30
CA THR A 953 -27.80 8.53 -8.46
C THR A 953 -28.99 8.69 -9.39
N PRO A 954 -29.93 7.73 -9.45
CA PRO A 954 -31.11 7.91 -10.28
C PRO A 954 -31.88 9.13 -9.78
N MET A 955 -32.68 9.76 -10.64
CA MET A 955 -33.75 10.66 -10.19
C MET A 955 -34.86 9.84 -9.51
N VAL A 956 -34.53 9.20 -8.39
CA VAL A 956 -35.51 8.78 -7.40
C VAL A 956 -36.25 10.05 -7.00
N PRO A 957 -37.58 10.13 -7.16
CA PRO A 957 -38.31 11.38 -6.99
C PRO A 957 -38.06 11.97 -5.59
N ILE A 958 -38.02 13.30 -5.52
CA ILE A 958 -37.69 14.09 -4.31
C ILE A 958 -38.57 13.71 -3.10
N THR A 959 -39.72 13.10 -3.35
CA THR A 959 -40.68 12.59 -2.35
C THR A 959 -40.35 11.23 -1.73
N ALA A 960 -39.38 10.46 -2.22
CA ALA A 960 -39.12 9.08 -1.78
C ALA A 960 -38.12 8.98 -0.60
N ALA A 961 -38.31 7.95 0.25
CA ALA A 961 -37.60 7.82 1.52
C ALA A 961 -36.16 7.28 1.38
N PRO A 962 -35.19 7.68 2.24
CA PRO A 962 -33.78 7.29 2.11
C PRO A 962 -33.52 5.78 2.03
N HIS A 963 -34.22 4.97 2.86
CA HIS A 963 -34.04 3.51 2.86
C HIS A 963 -34.47 2.86 1.53
N GLN A 964 -35.42 3.46 0.80
CA GLN A 964 -35.85 2.96 -0.51
C GLN A 964 -34.76 3.19 -1.57
N LYS A 965 -34.02 4.31 -1.48
CA LYS A 965 -32.85 4.59 -2.33
C LYS A 965 -31.77 3.51 -2.14
N VAL A 966 -31.46 3.18 -0.88
CA VAL A 966 -30.44 2.16 -0.52
C VAL A 966 -30.88 0.73 -0.90
N LEU A 967 -32.12 0.34 -0.61
CA LEU A 967 -32.64 -0.98 -0.97
C LEU A 967 -32.69 -1.19 -2.49
N SER A 968 -32.96 -0.13 -3.27
CA SER A 968 -32.93 -0.17 -4.73
C SER A 968 -31.54 -0.45 -5.30
N TRP A 969 -30.46 -0.04 -4.63
CA TRP A 969 -29.09 -0.37 -5.02
C TRP A 969 -28.71 -1.80 -4.60
N LEU A 970 -29.01 -2.20 -3.35
CA LEU A 970 -28.62 -3.52 -2.83
C LEU A 970 -29.26 -4.69 -3.59
N GLY A 971 -30.53 -4.57 -3.97
CA GLY A 971 -31.29 -5.64 -4.64
C GLY A 971 -30.79 -6.06 -6.03
N MET A 972 -29.81 -5.35 -6.62
CA MET A 972 -29.19 -5.73 -7.89
C MET A 972 -27.98 -6.66 -7.73
N ALA A 973 -27.34 -6.71 -6.56
CA ALA A 973 -26.07 -7.41 -6.37
C ALA A 973 -26.20 -8.95 -6.25
N GLU A 974 -27.32 -9.45 -5.72
CA GLU A 974 -27.45 -10.87 -5.32
C GLU A 974 -27.70 -11.86 -6.48
N LYS A 975 -28.01 -11.40 -7.69
CA LYS A 975 -28.60 -12.24 -8.75
C LYS A 975 -27.66 -13.22 -9.49
N ASN A 976 -26.35 -13.18 -9.26
CA ASN A 976 -25.38 -13.62 -10.29
C ASN A 976 -24.47 -14.83 -9.99
N GLN A 977 -24.48 -15.50 -8.82
CA GLN A 977 -23.56 -16.64 -8.58
C GLN A 977 -24.11 -17.80 -7.71
N GLU A 978 -24.14 -19.02 -8.27
CA GLU A 978 -24.23 -20.29 -7.53
C GLU A 978 -23.11 -21.29 -7.90
N VAL A 979 -22.29 -21.63 -6.89
CA VAL A 979 -21.86 -22.98 -6.43
C VAL A 979 -21.49 -24.10 -7.42
N THR A 980 -20.30 -24.71 -7.24
CA THR A 980 -20.08 -26.19 -7.12
C THR A 980 -18.66 -26.54 -6.60
N THR A 981 -18.44 -27.76 -6.08
CA THR A 981 -17.22 -28.15 -5.29
C THR A 981 -16.84 -29.64 -5.36
N GLY A 982 -15.56 -30.00 -5.11
CA GLY A 982 -15.05 -31.40 -4.94
C GLY A 982 -13.66 -31.49 -4.23
N PRO A 983 -13.21 -32.65 -3.66
CA PRO A 983 -12.36 -32.65 -2.44
C PRO A 983 -11.14 -33.63 -2.31
N ASN A 984 -10.36 -33.47 -1.21
CA ASN A 984 -9.45 -34.43 -0.49
C ASN A 984 -8.03 -34.74 -1.07
N THR A 985 -6.96 -35.16 -0.34
CA THR A 985 -6.69 -35.51 1.12
C THR A 985 -5.18 -35.48 1.52
N SER A 986 -4.83 -35.33 2.83
CA SER A 986 -3.62 -35.75 3.64
C SER A 986 -2.15 -35.49 3.14
N ASP A 987 -1.15 -35.02 3.91
CA ASP A 987 -0.55 -35.37 5.26
C ASP A 987 0.37 -36.63 5.24
N THR A 988 1.56 -36.75 5.91
CA THR A 988 2.21 -36.08 7.08
C THR A 988 3.80 -36.16 7.04
N PRO A 989 4.59 -35.59 8.00
CA PRO A 989 6.06 -35.30 7.88
C PRO A 989 7.01 -35.91 8.97
N ILE A 990 8.32 -35.49 9.00
CA ILE A 990 9.29 -35.37 10.16
C ILE A 990 10.63 -34.75 9.60
N VAL A 991 11.35 -33.69 10.08
CA VAL A 991 12.13 -33.28 11.30
C VAL A 991 13.33 -34.17 11.73
N VAL A 992 14.45 -33.73 12.33
CA VAL A 992 14.95 -32.41 12.84
C VAL A 992 16.33 -32.06 12.21
N GLU A 993 17.40 -31.39 12.70
CA GLU A 993 17.89 -30.80 13.98
C GLU A 993 18.90 -29.61 13.69
N THR A 994 19.88 -29.27 14.55
CA THR A 994 20.75 -28.05 14.48
C THR A 994 22.19 -28.19 15.05
N GLN A 995 23.07 -27.20 14.78
CA GLN A 995 24.18 -26.77 15.67
C GLN A 995 24.71 -25.34 15.34
N GLU A 996 25.36 -24.66 16.31
CA GLU A 996 25.79 -23.24 16.27
C GLU A 996 27.29 -23.05 16.64
N THR A 997 27.88 -21.90 16.28
CA THR A 997 29.10 -21.32 16.91
C THR A 997 29.12 -19.78 16.81
N HIS A 998 29.82 -19.08 17.73
CA HIS A 998 29.77 -17.62 17.93
C HIS A 998 30.96 -16.82 17.33
N HIS A 999 30.81 -15.49 17.20
CA HIS A 999 31.88 -14.48 17.26
C HIS A 999 31.38 -13.15 17.88
N GLN A 1000 32.28 -12.17 18.08
CA GLN A 1000 32.18 -11.11 19.10
C GLN A 1000 31.89 -9.68 18.55
N ASP A 1001 31.34 -8.81 19.42
CA ASP A 1001 31.06 -7.37 19.19
C ASP A 1001 32.25 -6.45 19.60
N GLN A 1002 32.14 -5.14 19.29
CA GLN A 1002 32.93 -4.05 19.89
C GLN A 1002 32.02 -2.90 20.36
N ASP A 1003 32.39 -2.26 21.47
CA ASP A 1003 31.50 -1.41 22.28
C ASP A 1003 31.40 0.07 21.87
N VAL A 1004 30.26 0.67 22.21
CA VAL A 1004 30.11 2.13 22.41
C VAL A 1004 29.65 2.36 23.85
N PHE A 1005 30.43 3.10 24.63
CA PHE A 1005 30.23 3.26 26.07
C PHE A 1005 28.95 4.05 26.43
N ILE A 1006 27.92 3.33 26.91
CA ILE A 1006 26.90 3.87 27.82
C ILE A 1006 26.76 2.91 29.01
N THR A 1007 26.66 3.46 30.22
CA THR A 1007 26.76 2.73 31.49
C THR A 1007 25.70 1.63 31.63
N HIS A 1008 26.16 0.40 31.86
CA HIS A 1008 25.30 -0.74 32.18
C HIS A 1008 24.77 -0.63 33.63
N ASP A 1009 23.45 -0.79 33.80
CA ASP A 1009 22.77 -0.86 35.12
C ASP A 1009 21.60 -1.90 35.07
N SER A 1010 21.55 -2.71 34.01
CA SER A 1010 20.43 -3.57 33.61
C SER A 1010 20.30 -4.87 34.40
N GLU A 1011 21.41 -5.40 34.93
CA GLU A 1011 21.40 -6.68 35.68
C GLU A 1011 20.62 -6.59 37.00
N SER A 1012 20.62 -5.41 37.63
CA SER A 1012 19.89 -5.09 38.87
C SER A 1012 18.39 -5.37 38.82
N ILE A 1013 17.80 -5.35 37.61
CA ILE A 1013 16.36 -5.45 37.40
C ILE A 1013 15.90 -6.92 37.21
N GLN A 1014 16.77 -7.79 36.72
CA GLN A 1014 16.37 -9.15 36.30
C GLN A 1014 16.22 -10.14 37.48
N GLN A 1015 16.88 -9.92 38.61
CA GLN A 1015 16.83 -10.84 39.76
C GLN A 1015 15.51 -10.82 40.55
N LEU A 1016 14.66 -9.80 40.37
CA LEU A 1016 13.47 -9.59 41.22
C LEU A 1016 12.24 -10.42 40.85
N PHE A 1017 12.17 -11.03 39.66
CA PHE A 1017 10.88 -11.45 39.07
C PHE A 1017 10.92 -12.75 38.22
N LEU A 1018 11.39 -13.91 38.70
CA LEU A 1018 11.28 -15.18 37.94
C LEU A 1018 11.15 -16.46 38.80
N PRO A 1019 10.14 -17.30 38.51
CA PRO A 1019 10.25 -18.76 38.58
C PRO A 1019 10.12 -19.42 37.17
N LYS A 1020 10.42 -20.73 37.07
CA LYS A 1020 10.64 -21.46 35.79
C LYS A 1020 9.73 -22.71 35.70
N VAL A 1021 9.54 -23.26 34.49
CA VAL A 1021 9.67 -24.70 34.09
C VAL A 1021 9.22 -24.88 32.63
N LYS A 1022 9.80 -25.87 31.89
CA LYS A 1022 9.98 -26.05 30.42
C LYS A 1022 8.75 -26.31 29.50
N SER A 1023 8.87 -25.89 28.23
CA SER A 1023 7.93 -26.15 27.09
C SER A 1023 8.44 -27.19 26.09
N GLN A 1024 7.55 -27.73 25.23
CA GLN A 1024 7.89 -28.29 23.91
C GLN A 1024 6.74 -28.19 22.89
N THR A 1025 7.04 -28.47 21.62
CA THR A 1025 6.31 -28.11 20.38
C THR A 1025 5.36 -29.25 19.89
N THR A 1026 4.53 -29.17 18.83
CA THR A 1026 4.72 -28.70 17.43
C THR A 1026 3.42 -28.45 16.63
N GLN A 1027 3.49 -27.58 15.59
CA GLN A 1027 2.86 -27.63 14.24
C GLN A 1027 1.36 -28.02 14.04
N GLY A 1028 0.60 -27.53 13.05
CA GLY A 1028 0.85 -26.52 12.00
C GLY A 1028 -0.06 -26.73 10.77
N GLY A 1029 -0.63 -25.67 10.16
CA GLY A 1029 -1.51 -25.80 8.97
C GLY A 1029 -1.90 -24.46 8.33
N LYS A 1030 -2.09 -24.43 6.99
CA LYS A 1030 -2.26 -23.20 6.17
C LYS A 1030 -3.60 -23.14 5.40
N LYS A 1031 -4.13 -21.94 5.13
CA LYS A 1031 -5.19 -21.68 4.12
C LYS A 1031 -4.92 -20.40 3.29
N LYS A 1032 -5.55 -20.29 2.11
CA LYS A 1032 -5.25 -19.30 1.04
C LYS A 1032 -6.04 -17.98 1.18
N LYS A 1033 -5.57 -16.88 0.55
CA LYS A 1033 -6.16 -15.52 0.56
C LYS A 1033 -6.98 -15.20 -0.70
N LYS A 1034 -7.92 -14.24 -0.62
CA LYS A 1034 -8.47 -13.47 -1.76
C LYS A 1034 -7.48 -12.35 -2.19
N ARG A 1035 -7.66 -11.80 -3.39
CA ARG A 1035 -6.83 -10.72 -4.00
C ARG A 1035 -7.49 -9.33 -3.87
N SER A 1036 -6.74 -8.26 -4.13
CA SER A 1036 -7.18 -6.86 -4.10
C SER A 1036 -6.97 -6.16 -5.45
N GLN A 1037 -7.72 -5.08 -5.72
CA GLN A 1037 -8.00 -4.59 -7.08
C GLN A 1037 -7.26 -3.28 -7.49
N TYR A 1038 -6.67 -2.54 -6.55
CA TYR A 1038 -6.15 -1.17 -6.77
C TYR A 1038 -4.62 -1.05 -6.97
N LYS A 1039 -3.97 -2.10 -7.50
CA LYS A 1039 -2.57 -2.04 -7.98
C LYS A 1039 -2.54 -2.56 -9.41
N VAL A 1040 -1.70 -1.95 -10.27
CA VAL A 1040 -1.34 -2.57 -11.56
C VAL A 1040 -0.62 -3.89 -11.22
N PRO A 1041 -1.19 -5.07 -11.57
CA PRO A 1041 -0.53 -6.34 -11.31
C PRO A 1041 0.75 -6.45 -12.15
N VAL A 1042 1.87 -6.67 -11.47
CA VAL A 1042 3.13 -7.03 -12.12
C VAL A 1042 3.31 -8.54 -12.04
N ALA A 1043 3.53 -9.18 -13.19
CA ALA A 1043 3.82 -10.61 -13.31
C ALA A 1043 5.26 -10.83 -13.78
N CYS A 1044 5.97 -11.79 -13.17
CA CYS A 1044 7.31 -12.20 -13.59
C CYS A 1044 7.24 -13.56 -14.30
N VAL A 1045 7.90 -13.67 -15.46
CA VAL A 1045 7.92 -14.89 -16.30
C VAL A 1045 9.35 -15.22 -16.77
N PRO A 1046 9.62 -16.46 -17.24
CA PRO A 1046 10.89 -16.81 -17.89
C PRO A 1046 11.21 -15.89 -19.07
N THR A 1047 12.49 -15.67 -19.34
CA THR A 1047 12.96 -14.79 -20.42
C THR A 1047 12.56 -15.33 -21.80
N GLY A 1048 12.03 -14.45 -22.64
CA GLY A 1048 11.53 -14.75 -23.99
C GLY A 1048 10.10 -14.27 -24.18
N VAL A 1049 9.88 -13.44 -25.21
CA VAL A 1049 8.58 -12.81 -25.53
C VAL A 1049 7.39 -13.78 -25.59
N LYS A 1050 7.56 -15.07 -25.98
CA LYS A 1050 6.45 -16.04 -25.93
C LYS A 1050 5.83 -16.21 -24.54
N HIS A 1051 6.63 -16.10 -23.47
CA HIS A 1051 6.16 -16.19 -22.08
C HIS A 1051 5.54 -14.87 -21.61
N LEU A 1052 6.08 -13.73 -22.06
CA LEU A 1052 5.54 -12.40 -21.78
C LEU A 1052 4.17 -12.20 -22.43
N HIS A 1053 4.07 -12.45 -23.73
CA HIS A 1053 2.85 -12.30 -24.54
C HIS A 1053 1.71 -13.16 -24.00
N HIS A 1054 1.93 -14.47 -23.78
CA HIS A 1054 0.91 -15.35 -23.20
C HIS A 1054 0.45 -14.86 -21.82
N LYS A 1055 1.34 -14.27 -21.01
CA LYS A 1055 0.96 -13.74 -19.70
C LYS A 1055 0.25 -12.38 -19.79
N ALA A 1056 0.56 -11.58 -20.79
CA ALA A 1056 -0.06 -10.28 -21.04
C ALA A 1056 -1.52 -10.43 -21.45
N LEU A 1057 -1.85 -11.47 -22.24
CA LEU A 1057 -3.22 -11.83 -22.64
C LEU A 1057 -4.18 -12.18 -21.48
N GLU A 1058 -3.69 -12.42 -20.26
CA GLU A 1058 -4.56 -12.57 -19.08
C GLU A 1058 -5.24 -11.24 -18.71
N PHE A 1059 -4.60 -10.10 -18.98
CA PHE A 1059 -5.07 -8.76 -18.65
C PHE A 1059 -5.90 -8.16 -19.78
N ASP A 1060 -6.75 -7.17 -19.48
CA ASP A 1060 -7.59 -6.52 -20.51
C ASP A 1060 -6.75 -5.59 -21.39
N ILE A 1061 -5.73 -4.99 -20.80
CA ILE A 1061 -4.58 -4.40 -21.48
C ILE A 1061 -3.31 -4.97 -20.83
N GLY A 1062 -2.52 -5.71 -21.60
CA GLY A 1062 -1.27 -6.31 -21.15
C GLY A 1062 -0.06 -5.63 -21.79
N VAL A 1063 0.70 -4.86 -21.00
CA VAL A 1063 1.99 -4.30 -21.43
C VAL A 1063 3.11 -5.31 -21.13
N TYR A 1064 4.06 -5.49 -22.04
CA TYR A 1064 5.27 -6.27 -21.74
C TYR A 1064 6.48 -5.81 -22.54
N PHE A 1065 7.66 -5.77 -21.90
CA PHE A 1065 8.95 -5.58 -22.56
C PHE A 1065 10.04 -6.41 -21.87
N GLU A 1066 10.94 -6.99 -22.66
CA GLU A 1066 12.24 -7.45 -22.18
C GLU A 1066 13.20 -6.26 -22.04
N ALA A 1067 14.14 -6.32 -21.09
CA ALA A 1067 15.08 -5.21 -20.83
C ALA A 1067 16.05 -4.91 -22.00
N ASN A 1068 16.03 -5.68 -23.09
CA ASN A 1068 16.72 -5.38 -24.36
C ASN A 1068 15.84 -4.66 -25.40
N GLY A 1069 14.60 -4.31 -25.06
CA GLY A 1069 13.68 -3.58 -25.94
C GLY A 1069 12.71 -4.45 -26.74
N HIS A 1070 12.69 -5.77 -26.55
CA HIS A 1070 11.74 -6.65 -27.24
C HIS A 1070 10.41 -6.71 -26.47
N GLY A 1071 9.35 -6.08 -26.99
CA GLY A 1071 8.06 -5.98 -26.30
C GLY A 1071 6.98 -5.31 -27.14
N THR A 1072 5.73 -5.31 -26.66
CA THR A 1072 4.60 -4.54 -27.22
C THR A 1072 3.46 -4.50 -26.18
N ILE A 1073 2.27 -4.04 -26.58
CA ILE A 1073 1.05 -4.00 -25.77
C ILE A 1073 -0.03 -4.83 -26.49
N VAL A 1074 -0.66 -5.76 -25.76
CA VAL A 1074 -1.81 -6.54 -26.23
C VAL A 1074 -3.10 -6.10 -25.56
N PHE A 1075 -4.22 -6.19 -26.28
CA PHE A 1075 -5.54 -5.79 -25.81
C PHE A 1075 -6.54 -6.91 -26.07
N LYS A 1076 -7.52 -7.11 -25.18
CA LYS A 1076 -8.67 -7.97 -25.49
C LYS A 1076 -9.65 -7.23 -26.40
N ASP A 1077 -10.31 -7.94 -27.32
CA ASP A 1077 -11.33 -7.37 -28.21
C ASP A 1077 -12.43 -6.60 -27.44
N SER A 1078 -12.81 -7.11 -26.27
CA SER A 1078 -13.75 -6.45 -25.36
C SER A 1078 -13.25 -5.09 -24.86
N ALA A 1079 -11.96 -4.97 -24.52
CA ALA A 1079 -11.34 -3.73 -24.08
C ALA A 1079 -11.26 -2.71 -25.23
N VAL A 1080 -10.88 -3.16 -26.44
CA VAL A 1080 -10.87 -2.31 -27.64
C VAL A 1080 -12.27 -1.81 -27.96
N GLN A 1081 -13.29 -2.67 -27.88
CA GLN A 1081 -14.68 -2.28 -28.13
C GLN A 1081 -15.20 -1.29 -27.08
N ILE A 1082 -14.87 -1.49 -25.79
CA ILE A 1082 -15.22 -0.55 -24.72
C ILE A 1082 -14.59 0.83 -24.97
N ILE A 1083 -13.29 0.88 -25.26
CA ILE A 1083 -12.56 2.12 -25.52
C ILE A 1083 -13.11 2.87 -26.73
N ARG A 1084 -13.35 2.18 -27.86
CA ARG A 1084 -13.93 2.79 -29.07
C ARG A 1084 -15.36 3.30 -28.83
N THR A 1085 -16.20 2.50 -28.17
CA THR A 1085 -17.57 2.93 -27.81
C THR A 1085 -17.55 4.17 -26.91
N ALA A 1086 -16.58 4.30 -26.00
CA ALA A 1086 -16.41 5.47 -25.14
C ALA A 1086 -15.84 6.71 -25.86
N ALA A 1087 -15.09 6.53 -26.96
CA ALA A 1087 -14.62 7.65 -27.79
C ALA A 1087 -15.80 8.30 -28.54
N ASP A 1088 -16.69 7.48 -29.12
CA ASP A 1088 -17.81 7.93 -29.95
C ASP A 1088 -19.08 8.28 -29.15
N ASN A 1089 -19.20 7.88 -27.88
CA ASN A 1089 -20.42 8.10 -27.09
C ASN A 1089 -20.62 9.60 -26.72
N PRO A 1090 -21.66 10.28 -27.25
CA PRO A 1090 -21.90 11.70 -26.96
C PRO A 1090 -22.33 11.98 -25.52
N SER A 1091 -22.74 10.98 -24.73
CA SER A 1091 -23.18 11.16 -23.34
C SER A 1091 -22.01 11.34 -22.35
N LEU A 1092 -20.79 10.95 -22.72
CA LEU A 1092 -19.60 11.16 -21.90
C LEU A 1092 -19.10 12.61 -22.03
N SER A 1093 -18.46 13.12 -20.98
CA SER A 1093 -17.89 14.49 -21.01
C SER A 1093 -16.79 14.61 -22.07
N GLU A 1094 -16.57 15.83 -22.56
CA GLU A 1094 -15.56 16.09 -23.60
C GLU A 1094 -14.17 15.57 -23.21
N ASN A 1095 -13.74 15.79 -21.95
CA ASN A 1095 -12.48 15.26 -21.43
C ASN A 1095 -12.41 13.72 -21.44
N GLN A 1096 -13.51 13.03 -21.10
CA GLN A 1096 -13.58 11.56 -21.14
C GLN A 1096 -13.51 11.05 -22.58
N ARG A 1097 -14.28 11.67 -23.50
CA ARG A 1097 -14.24 11.32 -24.94
C ARG A 1097 -12.86 11.57 -25.54
N THR A 1098 -12.21 12.70 -25.24
CA THR A 1098 -10.84 12.99 -25.69
C THR A 1098 -9.82 11.99 -25.13
N ALA A 1099 -9.97 11.53 -23.89
CA ALA A 1099 -9.12 10.49 -23.32
C ALA A 1099 -9.35 9.12 -23.98
N ALA A 1100 -10.61 8.72 -24.18
CA ALA A 1100 -10.98 7.47 -24.86
C ALA A 1100 -10.58 7.49 -26.36
N HIS A 1101 -10.75 8.61 -27.06
CA HIS A 1101 -10.27 8.81 -28.43
C HIS A 1101 -8.74 8.77 -28.50
N THR A 1102 -8.03 9.31 -27.50
CA THR A 1102 -6.57 9.19 -27.40
C THR A 1102 -6.15 7.74 -27.21
N LEU A 1103 -6.82 6.97 -26.33
CA LEU A 1103 -6.60 5.52 -26.18
C LEU A 1103 -6.89 4.75 -27.49
N SER A 1104 -7.99 5.06 -28.17
CA SER A 1104 -8.32 4.42 -29.46
C SER A 1104 -7.27 4.73 -30.53
N SER A 1105 -6.79 5.98 -30.60
CA SER A 1105 -5.74 6.37 -31.55
C SER A 1105 -4.41 5.68 -31.21
N ILE A 1106 -4.11 5.48 -29.93
CA ILE A 1106 -2.94 4.72 -29.45
C ILE A 1106 -3.04 3.23 -29.82
N ILE A 1107 -4.22 2.60 -29.67
CA ILE A 1107 -4.46 1.21 -30.07
C ILE A 1107 -4.17 1.00 -31.55
N ASP A 1108 -4.52 1.96 -32.40
CA ASP A 1108 -4.32 1.87 -33.86
C ASP A 1108 -2.88 2.17 -34.32
N VAL A 1109 -2.07 2.85 -33.49
CA VAL A 1109 -0.60 2.96 -33.67
C VAL A 1109 0.09 1.62 -33.34
N ILE A 1110 -0.42 0.88 -32.36
CA ILE A 1110 0.26 -0.30 -31.81
C ILE A 1110 0.07 -1.54 -32.70
N ASN A 1111 1.20 -2.11 -33.14
CA ASN A 1111 1.24 -3.47 -33.68
C ASN A 1111 1.28 -4.49 -32.51
N GLN A 1112 0.19 -5.25 -32.35
CA GLN A 1112 -0.01 -6.16 -31.21
C GLN A 1112 0.54 -7.58 -31.45
N THR A 1113 0.94 -7.88 -32.69
CA THR A 1113 1.25 -9.26 -33.14
C THR A 1113 2.56 -9.79 -32.56
N VAL A 1114 3.59 -8.95 -32.53
CA VAL A 1114 4.94 -9.22 -32.01
C VAL A 1114 5.54 -7.87 -31.57
N GLY A 1115 6.71 -7.88 -30.92
CA GLY A 1115 7.39 -6.62 -30.62
C GLY A 1115 7.80 -5.87 -31.88
N ASP A 1116 7.50 -4.58 -31.96
CA ASP A 1116 7.62 -3.77 -33.17
C ASP A 1116 8.29 -2.45 -32.86
N ALA A 1117 9.60 -2.41 -33.13
CA ALA A 1117 10.45 -1.28 -32.80
C ALA A 1117 10.01 0.06 -33.42
N LEU A 1118 9.25 0.03 -34.52
CA LEU A 1118 8.83 1.23 -35.25
C LEU A 1118 7.50 1.76 -34.73
N SER A 1119 6.57 0.85 -34.45
CA SER A 1119 5.33 1.10 -33.71
C SER A 1119 5.62 1.64 -32.30
N ASP A 1120 6.49 0.97 -31.55
CA ASP A 1120 6.86 1.36 -30.19
C ASP A 1120 7.61 2.70 -30.14
N MET A 1121 8.46 3.01 -31.14
CA MET A 1121 9.07 4.34 -31.25
C MET A 1121 7.99 5.43 -31.36
N LEU A 1122 7.04 5.26 -32.28
CA LEU A 1122 5.97 6.24 -32.50
C LEU A 1122 5.04 6.35 -31.27
N LEU A 1123 4.83 5.26 -30.53
CA LEU A 1123 4.15 5.29 -29.24
C LEU A 1123 4.94 6.11 -28.19
N VAL A 1124 6.25 5.89 -28.04
CA VAL A 1124 7.10 6.63 -27.10
C VAL A 1124 7.12 8.12 -27.45
N GLU A 1125 7.35 8.48 -28.72
CA GLU A 1125 7.33 9.88 -29.18
C GLU A 1125 5.98 10.56 -28.90
N LEU A 1126 4.86 9.85 -29.14
CA LEU A 1126 3.51 10.34 -28.84
C LEU A 1126 3.31 10.59 -27.33
N ILE A 1127 3.78 9.69 -26.46
CA ILE A 1127 3.67 9.86 -24.99
C ILE A 1127 4.59 10.99 -24.49
N LEU A 1128 5.82 11.09 -24.99
CA LEU A 1128 6.75 12.17 -24.63
C LEU A 1128 6.21 13.54 -25.07
N ARG A 1129 5.60 13.64 -26.27
CA ARG A 1129 4.89 14.84 -26.75
C ARG A 1129 3.68 15.16 -25.87
N ALA A 1130 2.86 14.17 -25.53
CA ALA A 1130 1.68 14.34 -24.68
C ALA A 1130 2.01 14.73 -23.23
N LYS A 1131 3.20 14.36 -22.73
CA LYS A 1131 3.72 14.76 -21.40
C LYS A 1131 4.58 16.03 -21.43
N GLY A 1132 5.04 16.47 -22.60
CA GLY A 1132 5.98 17.58 -22.75
C GLY A 1132 7.36 17.27 -22.15
N TRP A 1133 7.84 16.04 -22.31
CA TRP A 1133 9.06 15.53 -21.67
C TRP A 1133 10.23 15.38 -22.65
N ASP A 1134 11.40 15.82 -22.19
CA ASP A 1134 12.71 15.46 -22.74
C ASP A 1134 13.21 14.10 -22.17
N THR A 1135 14.35 13.59 -22.66
CA THR A 1135 14.93 12.33 -22.19
C THR A 1135 15.40 12.36 -20.74
N VAL A 1136 15.79 13.53 -20.22
CA VAL A 1136 16.25 13.70 -18.83
C VAL A 1136 15.05 13.65 -17.87
N ALA A 1137 13.91 14.20 -18.27
CA ALA A 1137 12.65 14.10 -17.55
C ALA A 1137 12.12 12.65 -17.54
N TRP A 1138 12.25 11.92 -18.66
CA TRP A 1138 11.89 10.51 -18.73
C TRP A 1138 12.84 9.64 -17.88
N GLU A 1139 14.16 9.85 -17.91
CA GLU A 1139 15.10 9.17 -16.99
C GLU A 1139 14.73 9.43 -15.52
N LYS A 1140 14.36 10.66 -15.16
CA LYS A 1140 14.01 11.03 -13.78
C LYS A 1140 12.63 10.53 -13.32
N SER A 1141 11.88 9.81 -14.16
CA SER A 1141 10.59 9.21 -13.77
C SER A 1141 10.68 8.20 -12.63
N TYR A 1142 11.75 7.41 -12.57
CA TYR A 1142 12.13 6.56 -11.45
C TYR A 1142 13.65 6.33 -11.41
N ARG A 1143 14.17 5.72 -10.34
CA ARG A 1143 15.60 5.42 -10.18
C ARG A 1143 15.85 3.92 -10.30
N ASP A 1144 16.74 3.54 -11.22
CA ASP A 1144 17.23 2.16 -11.33
C ASP A 1144 18.21 1.82 -10.20
N LEU A 1145 18.27 0.55 -9.84
CA LEU A 1145 19.35 -0.03 -9.04
C LEU A 1145 20.57 -0.34 -9.95
N PRO A 1146 21.81 -0.03 -9.52
CA PRO A 1146 23.03 -0.54 -10.15
C PRO A 1146 22.95 -2.06 -10.41
N ASN A 1147 23.21 -2.49 -11.64
CA ASN A 1147 23.12 -3.88 -12.05
C ASN A 1147 24.15 -4.24 -13.15
N ARG A 1148 24.43 -5.54 -13.29
CA ARG A 1148 25.45 -6.09 -14.20
C ARG A 1148 25.05 -7.49 -14.68
N GLN A 1149 25.44 -7.83 -15.90
CA GLN A 1149 25.34 -9.19 -16.44
C GLN A 1149 26.72 -9.66 -16.92
N VAL A 1150 27.10 -10.89 -16.57
CA VAL A 1150 28.39 -11.52 -16.90
C VAL A 1150 28.15 -12.89 -17.55
N LYS A 1151 29.03 -13.33 -18.45
CA LYS A 1151 29.03 -14.69 -19.03
C LYS A 1151 30.14 -15.53 -18.40
N VAL A 1152 29.82 -16.75 -17.94
CA VAL A 1152 30.78 -17.78 -17.52
C VAL A 1152 30.73 -18.92 -18.54
N LYS A 1153 31.86 -19.31 -19.12
CA LYS A 1153 31.94 -20.48 -20.01
C LYS A 1153 31.93 -21.76 -19.19
N VAL A 1154 31.17 -22.77 -19.64
CA VAL A 1154 31.04 -24.09 -18.97
C VAL A 1154 31.21 -25.23 -19.96
N GLN A 1155 31.41 -26.45 -19.48
CA GLN A 1155 31.56 -27.64 -20.32
C GLN A 1155 30.23 -28.10 -20.95
N ASP A 1156 29.14 -27.98 -20.20
CA ASP A 1156 27.77 -28.23 -20.66
C ASP A 1156 26.84 -27.25 -19.97
N ARG A 1157 26.15 -26.40 -20.73
CA ARG A 1157 25.15 -25.46 -20.19
C ARG A 1157 23.97 -26.17 -19.53
N ASN A 1158 23.64 -27.39 -19.95
CA ASN A 1158 22.47 -28.14 -19.48
C ASN A 1158 22.70 -28.73 -18.07
N ALA A 1159 23.93 -28.68 -17.56
CA ALA A 1159 24.21 -28.87 -16.13
C ALA A 1159 23.44 -27.89 -15.24
N ILE A 1160 23.13 -26.68 -15.74
CA ILE A 1160 22.29 -25.71 -15.04
C ILE A 1160 20.82 -25.80 -15.49
N THR A 1161 19.96 -26.10 -14.52
CA THR A 1161 18.50 -25.99 -14.65
C THR A 1161 17.96 -24.97 -13.64
N THR A 1162 16.84 -24.32 -13.96
CA THR A 1162 16.29 -23.20 -13.17
C THR A 1162 14.78 -23.29 -12.97
N THR A 1163 14.29 -22.60 -11.95
CA THR A 1163 12.87 -22.47 -11.58
C THR A 1163 12.54 -21.02 -11.21
N ASP A 1164 11.27 -20.76 -10.84
CA ASP A 1164 10.75 -19.45 -10.45
C ASP A 1164 11.12 -18.31 -11.41
N ALA A 1165 10.65 -18.42 -12.67
CA ALA A 1165 10.95 -17.47 -13.73
C ALA A 1165 12.46 -17.27 -13.98
N GLU A 1166 13.25 -18.35 -13.90
CA GLU A 1166 14.71 -18.38 -14.04
C GLU A 1166 15.48 -17.67 -12.90
N ARG A 1167 14.80 -17.28 -11.81
CA ARG A 1167 15.39 -16.57 -10.66
C ARG A 1167 16.06 -17.49 -9.64
N ARG A 1168 15.83 -18.81 -9.68
CA ARG A 1168 16.50 -19.79 -8.81
C ARG A 1168 17.06 -20.96 -9.62
N CYS A 1169 18.31 -21.29 -9.33
CA CYS A 1169 19.00 -22.49 -9.78
C CYS A 1169 18.43 -23.75 -9.08
N VAL A 1170 18.44 -24.89 -9.77
CA VAL A 1170 17.96 -26.19 -9.28
C VAL A 1170 19.05 -27.26 -9.38
N THR A 1171 19.77 -27.28 -10.51
CA THR A 1171 21.03 -28.03 -10.68
C THR A 1171 22.13 -27.06 -11.12
N PRO A 1172 23.41 -27.30 -10.78
CA PRO A 1172 23.90 -28.29 -9.82
C PRO A 1172 23.47 -27.97 -8.37
N MET A 1173 23.26 -29.01 -7.57
CA MET A 1173 22.87 -28.89 -6.16
C MET A 1173 23.99 -28.20 -5.35
N GLY A 1174 23.64 -27.26 -4.46
CA GLY A 1174 24.59 -26.44 -3.72
C GLY A 1174 24.89 -25.07 -4.37
N LEU A 1175 24.62 -24.90 -5.66
CA LEU A 1175 24.88 -23.62 -6.34
C LEU A 1175 23.88 -22.52 -5.93
N GLN A 1176 22.60 -22.84 -5.72
CA GLN A 1176 21.64 -21.83 -5.26
C GLN A 1176 21.90 -21.41 -3.82
N GLU A 1177 22.27 -22.36 -2.96
CA GLU A 1177 22.67 -22.10 -1.59
C GLU A 1177 23.90 -21.18 -1.54
N LYS A 1178 24.86 -21.39 -2.45
CA LYS A 1178 26.04 -20.52 -2.58
C LYS A 1178 25.68 -19.13 -3.12
N ILE A 1179 24.74 -19.03 -4.07
CA ILE A 1179 24.22 -17.74 -4.54
C ILE A 1179 23.51 -16.98 -3.41
N ASP A 1180 22.62 -17.64 -2.67
CA ASP A 1180 21.89 -17.04 -1.55
C ASP A 1180 22.87 -16.57 -0.43
N GLU A 1181 23.92 -17.35 -0.12
CA GLU A 1181 24.99 -16.99 0.83
C GLU A 1181 25.83 -15.79 0.37
N ILE A 1182 26.10 -15.67 -0.93
CA ILE A 1182 26.83 -14.52 -1.49
C ILE A 1182 25.94 -13.27 -1.50
N VAL A 1183 24.70 -13.40 -1.97
CA VAL A 1183 23.72 -12.29 -2.07
C VAL A 1183 23.44 -11.66 -0.71
N ALA A 1184 23.33 -12.47 0.36
CA ALA A 1184 23.05 -12.00 1.72
C ALA A 1184 24.09 -11.01 2.30
N LYS A 1185 25.26 -10.87 1.65
CA LYS A 1185 26.34 -9.97 2.08
C LYS A 1185 26.19 -8.54 1.55
N TYR A 1186 25.26 -8.28 0.61
CA TYR A 1186 25.15 -7.01 -0.10
C TYR A 1186 23.80 -6.31 0.13
N PRO A 1187 23.76 -5.01 0.49
CA PRO A 1187 22.51 -4.26 0.64
C PRO A 1187 21.71 -4.20 -0.66
N LYS A 1188 20.42 -4.59 -0.58
CA LYS A 1188 19.52 -4.81 -1.73
C LYS A 1188 20.08 -5.78 -2.78
N GLY A 1189 20.96 -6.69 -2.38
CA GLY A 1189 21.55 -7.69 -3.26
C GLY A 1189 20.48 -8.56 -3.94
N ARG A 1190 20.58 -8.70 -5.27
CA ARG A 1190 19.83 -9.69 -6.07
C ARG A 1190 20.80 -10.30 -7.09
N SER A 1191 20.89 -11.63 -7.11
CA SER A 1191 21.64 -12.36 -8.14
C SER A 1191 20.96 -13.68 -8.48
N PHE A 1192 21.07 -14.09 -9.74
CA PHE A 1192 20.59 -15.36 -10.26
C PHE A 1192 21.41 -15.77 -11.48
N VAL A 1193 21.30 -17.05 -11.88
CA VAL A 1193 22.10 -17.65 -12.94
C VAL A 1193 21.22 -18.39 -13.94
N ARG A 1194 21.55 -18.31 -15.23
CA ARG A 1194 20.72 -18.84 -16.32
C ARG A 1194 21.58 -19.44 -17.45
N PRO A 1195 21.31 -20.65 -17.97
CA PRO A 1195 21.98 -21.15 -19.17
C PRO A 1195 21.65 -20.32 -20.42
N SER A 1196 22.60 -20.18 -21.35
CA SER A 1196 22.36 -19.52 -22.64
C SER A 1196 21.72 -20.49 -23.64
N GLY A 1197 20.76 -20.03 -24.46
CA GLY A 1197 20.09 -20.89 -25.45
C GLY A 1197 20.96 -21.26 -26.67
N THR A 1198 22.03 -20.51 -26.94
CA THR A 1198 22.82 -20.57 -28.19
C THR A 1198 24.30 -20.90 -27.99
N GLU A 1199 24.80 -20.86 -26.76
CA GLU A 1199 26.23 -21.02 -26.43
C GLU A 1199 26.38 -21.88 -25.17
N ASP A 1200 27.50 -22.57 -24.97
CA ASP A 1200 27.82 -23.24 -23.71
C ASP A 1200 28.38 -22.27 -22.66
N VAL A 1201 27.50 -21.34 -22.27
CA VAL A 1201 27.76 -20.33 -21.26
C VAL A 1201 26.57 -20.17 -20.32
N VAL A 1202 26.87 -19.82 -19.08
CA VAL A 1202 25.92 -19.41 -18.05
C VAL A 1202 25.97 -17.88 -17.94
N ARG A 1203 24.81 -17.23 -17.91
CA ARG A 1203 24.66 -15.81 -17.64
C ARG A 1203 24.43 -15.60 -16.15
N VAL A 1204 25.28 -14.80 -15.52
CA VAL A 1204 25.14 -14.34 -14.13
C VAL A 1204 24.55 -12.93 -14.17
N TYR A 1205 23.50 -12.68 -13.40
CA TYR A 1205 22.97 -11.34 -13.15
C TYR A 1205 23.31 -10.91 -11.72
N ALA A 1206 23.61 -9.63 -11.51
CA ALA A 1206 23.83 -9.04 -10.19
C ALA A 1206 23.21 -7.63 -10.13
N GLU A 1207 22.64 -7.27 -8.98
CA GLU A 1207 22.07 -5.96 -8.69
C GLU A 1207 22.25 -5.65 -7.19
N CYS A 1208 22.58 -4.40 -6.84
CA CYS A 1208 22.79 -3.92 -5.47
C CYS A 1208 22.44 -2.43 -5.36
N ASP A 1209 22.46 -1.85 -4.15
CA ASP A 1209 22.24 -0.41 -3.96
C ASP A 1209 23.43 0.48 -4.43
N ARG A 1210 24.64 -0.09 -4.51
CA ARG A 1210 25.90 0.58 -4.90
C ARG A 1210 26.60 -0.15 -6.04
N ILE A 1211 27.25 0.58 -6.95
CA ILE A 1211 27.91 -0.02 -8.11
C ILE A 1211 29.18 -0.82 -7.74
N GLU A 1212 29.91 -0.41 -6.70
CA GLU A 1212 31.09 -1.16 -6.18
C GLU A 1212 30.72 -2.56 -5.67
N ASP A 1213 29.51 -2.72 -5.14
CA ASP A 1213 29.01 -3.99 -4.60
C ASP A 1213 28.54 -4.94 -5.72
N VAL A 1214 28.01 -4.40 -6.82
CA VAL A 1214 27.53 -5.18 -7.97
C VAL A 1214 28.66 -5.96 -8.63
N GLU A 1215 29.81 -5.34 -8.91
CA GLU A 1215 30.94 -6.02 -9.55
C GLU A 1215 31.50 -7.15 -8.67
N LYS A 1216 31.50 -6.96 -7.34
CA LYS A 1216 31.90 -8.00 -6.38
C LYS A 1216 30.90 -9.14 -6.29
N LEU A 1217 29.60 -8.84 -6.24
CA LEU A 1217 28.52 -9.83 -6.29
C LEU A 1217 28.59 -10.65 -7.59
N ALA A 1218 28.70 -9.97 -8.74
CA ALA A 1218 28.80 -10.60 -10.06
C ALA A 1218 30.02 -11.53 -10.16
N ALA A 1219 31.20 -11.07 -9.69
CA ALA A 1219 32.41 -11.88 -9.69
C ALA A 1219 32.31 -13.10 -8.75
N GLN A 1220 31.83 -12.92 -7.52
CA GLN A 1220 31.71 -14.01 -6.55
C GLN A 1220 30.72 -15.10 -7.00
N VAL A 1221 29.57 -14.72 -7.57
CA VAL A 1221 28.63 -15.69 -8.17
C VAL A 1221 29.22 -16.32 -9.43
N SER A 1222 29.97 -15.58 -10.24
CA SER A 1222 30.68 -16.16 -11.39
C SER A 1222 31.72 -17.21 -11.00
N ILE A 1223 32.40 -17.03 -9.85
CA ILE A 1223 33.29 -18.06 -9.28
C ILE A 1223 32.49 -19.30 -8.85
N ALA A 1224 31.37 -19.13 -8.15
CA ALA A 1224 30.52 -20.25 -7.72
C ALA A 1224 29.99 -21.07 -8.93
N VAL A 1225 29.58 -20.40 -10.00
CA VAL A 1225 29.21 -21.07 -11.27
C VAL A 1225 30.39 -21.81 -11.88
N PHE A 1226 31.57 -21.18 -11.95
CA PHE A 1226 32.78 -21.80 -12.52
C PHE A 1226 33.20 -23.05 -11.75
N GLU A 1227 33.11 -23.05 -10.42
CA GLU A 1227 33.49 -24.16 -9.56
C GLU A 1227 32.46 -25.30 -9.55
N LEU A 1228 31.16 -25.00 -9.51
CA LEU A 1228 30.11 -26.00 -9.31
C LEU A 1228 29.47 -26.51 -10.62
N ALA A 1229 29.50 -25.73 -11.71
CA ALA A 1229 28.88 -26.07 -13.00
C ALA A 1229 29.90 -26.37 -14.12
N GLY A 1230 31.14 -26.75 -13.77
CA GLY A 1230 32.15 -27.18 -14.74
C GLY A 1230 32.66 -26.06 -15.64
N GLY A 1231 33.17 -24.97 -15.04
CA GLY A 1231 33.70 -23.81 -15.77
C GLY A 1231 34.93 -24.12 -16.63
N ILE A 1232 35.03 -23.46 -17.79
CA ILE A 1232 36.14 -23.62 -18.74
C ILE A 1232 36.85 -22.29 -19.00
N GLY A 1233 38.19 -22.32 -19.00
CA GLY A 1233 39.06 -21.19 -19.32
C GLY A 1233 39.56 -20.44 -18.09
N THR A 1234 39.74 -19.13 -18.21
CA THR A 1234 40.21 -18.29 -17.11
C THR A 1234 39.15 -18.20 -16.01
N LYS A 1235 39.52 -18.61 -14.78
CA LYS A 1235 38.65 -18.49 -13.60
C LYS A 1235 38.37 -17.00 -13.31
N PRO A 1236 37.12 -16.60 -12.99
CA PRO A 1236 36.81 -15.23 -12.58
C PRO A 1236 37.54 -14.82 -11.29
N VAL A 1237 37.78 -13.52 -11.12
CA VAL A 1237 38.47 -12.93 -9.97
C VAL A 1237 37.61 -11.81 -9.39
N VAL A 1238 37.61 -11.65 -8.06
CA VAL A 1238 36.86 -10.60 -7.35
C VAL A 1238 37.63 -9.27 -7.41
N PRO A 1239 37.02 -8.15 -7.85
CA PRO A 1239 37.61 -6.81 -7.79
C PRO A 1239 37.73 -6.21 -6.37
#